data_AF-A0A9E3IM99-F1
#
_entry.id   AF-A0A9E3IM99-F1
#
_cell.length_a   1.000
_cell.length_b   1.000
_cell.length_c   1.000
_cell.angle_alpha   90.00
_cell.angle_beta   90.00
_cell.angle_gamma   90.00
#
_symmetry.space_group_name_H-M   'P 1'
#
loop_
_entity.id
_entity.type
_entity.pdbx_description
1 polymer ?
#
loop_
_entity_poly.entity_id
_entity_poly.type
_entity_poly.pdbx_seq_one_letter_code
_entity_poly.pdbx_strand_id
1 'polypeptide(L)'
;MRPALFGREVTALHCVGLGGMGMGPLAIYLAQRGFRVSGEDDAMTGAMRAQLDAAGVTITAAGAVPADCQLLACSSAISSAHPAVRAAAARGLPQVRRGELLAEATRDRKLVAICGSHGKTTTTAMLVTVLRAAKFPSGYVLGGLFNGDTLPPAAAGEGEWVVAEIDESDGTIGRFSPEITVAVNLDWDHPDHYRRQADLEAAFQALFVRTRGVVLVSEACELSTRVAGGAGRSMLTFGRTGDYESEIRSDRDGRIELAFGGHFPAVVATVRAMGGFNATNATAALAAAHCMGVTDFSRGPLADYPGVRRRQAVLQATPELTVIEDYAHHPAEISALLASVRERTGGRLVVVFQPHRFSRTAQFKTGFAEALALGDAVYLMDVYGAGEAPLAGGTTAELCAELARLAPTLPVGYQPGDEDGLLAALDRGRLPGDFVAFVGAGDIDALARRWIARVSAANPWDRAAEALRVAVSAATKIKREESLAKKTTIGVGGAARIYAEPASVTDLQALVRTAKTLALPVIVLGRGSNLIVPDEGVDAVVISLRQPAWEIFEPRPGGRVWASAGLRLKNLCGLAAKAGLVGFEFLEGIPGNVGGALRMNAGAMGGWMFDVVEEVQVMTFDGEIRTLQKADMHVDYRHCAELHEAIALGALLRPASQAEAGDISRQIDAYKDKRHKSQPREPSAGCIFKNPPGDSAGRLIDASGLKGERVGDAEVSPVHANFIINRGQASATDIIELVRRVRARVEQSQGVKLEPEVLLYGKAWKDVL
;
A
#
# COMPACT_ATOMS: atom_id res chain seq x y z
N MET A 1 -29.25 -19.31 43.44
CA MET A 1 -30.28 -19.56 42.40
C MET A 1 -29.58 -20.08 41.16
N ARG A 2 -30.16 -21.07 40.46
CA ARG A 2 -29.66 -21.46 39.15
C ARG A 2 -29.83 -20.30 38.17
N PRO A 3 -28.92 -20.10 37.21
CA PRO A 3 -29.07 -19.04 36.21
C PRO A 3 -30.36 -19.29 35.41
N ALA A 4 -31.19 -18.25 35.27
CA ALA A 4 -32.37 -18.29 34.43
C ALA A 4 -32.21 -17.31 33.26
N LEU A 5 -32.58 -17.75 32.06
CA LEU A 5 -32.67 -16.91 30.87
C LEU A 5 -34.03 -17.17 30.23
N PHE A 6 -34.72 -16.09 29.84
CA PHE A 6 -36.04 -16.12 29.21
C PHE A 6 -37.08 -16.88 30.07
N GLY A 7 -36.97 -16.76 31.40
CA GLY A 7 -37.83 -17.46 32.35
C GLY A 7 -37.62 -18.98 32.41
N ARG A 8 -36.49 -19.50 31.90
CA ARG A 8 -36.14 -20.93 31.88
C ARG A 8 -34.86 -21.19 32.67
N GLU A 9 -34.75 -22.35 33.31
CA GLU A 9 -33.46 -22.81 33.87
C GLU A 9 -32.50 -23.16 32.72
N VAL A 10 -31.58 -22.25 32.42
CA VAL A 10 -30.56 -22.43 31.38
C VAL A 10 -29.19 -22.38 32.05
N THR A 11 -28.42 -23.45 31.92
CA THR A 11 -27.07 -23.58 32.48
C THR A 11 -26.01 -23.74 31.40
N ALA A 12 -26.39 -24.20 30.20
CA ALA A 12 -25.47 -24.40 29.08
C ALA A 12 -26.01 -23.76 27.79
N LEU A 13 -25.17 -22.95 27.14
CA LEU A 13 -25.50 -22.25 25.91
C LEU A 13 -24.38 -22.36 24.88
N HIS A 14 -24.77 -22.33 23.61
CA HIS A 14 -23.88 -22.46 22.47
C HIS A 14 -24.00 -21.23 21.56
N CYS A 15 -22.86 -20.59 21.27
CA CYS A 15 -22.77 -19.35 20.52
C CYS A 15 -22.23 -19.59 19.10
N VAL A 16 -22.95 -19.16 18.08
CA VAL A 16 -22.52 -19.23 16.66
C VAL A 16 -22.08 -17.83 16.22
N GLY A 17 -20.89 -17.75 15.63
CA GLY A 17 -20.19 -16.47 15.38
C GLY A 17 -19.49 -15.96 16.63
N LEU A 18 -18.88 -16.87 17.41
CA LEU A 18 -18.28 -16.62 18.72
C LEU A 18 -17.09 -15.63 18.66
N GLY A 19 -16.40 -15.54 17.53
CA GLY A 19 -15.24 -14.68 17.32
C GLY A 19 -15.61 -13.20 17.12
N GLY A 20 -16.87 -12.90 16.81
CA GLY A 20 -17.35 -11.54 16.58
C GLY A 20 -17.37 -10.67 17.85
N MET A 21 -17.11 -9.37 17.68
CA MET A 21 -16.97 -8.39 18.79
C MET A 21 -18.26 -8.14 19.57
N GLY A 22 -19.41 -8.60 19.09
CA GLY A 22 -20.64 -8.61 19.86
C GLY A 22 -20.90 -9.91 20.63
N MET A 23 -20.52 -11.06 20.07
CA MET A 23 -20.83 -12.38 20.63
C MET A 23 -19.76 -12.87 21.61
N GLY A 24 -18.48 -12.71 21.28
CA GLY A 24 -17.37 -13.14 22.13
C GLY A 24 -17.40 -12.47 23.53
N PRO A 25 -17.49 -11.13 23.61
CA PRO A 25 -17.60 -10.44 24.90
C PRO A 25 -18.86 -10.85 25.70
N LEU A 26 -19.99 -11.07 25.04
CA LEU A 26 -21.20 -11.57 25.69
C LEU A 26 -21.01 -13.00 26.23
N ALA A 27 -20.33 -13.86 25.49
CA ALA A 27 -19.98 -15.21 25.93
C ALA A 27 -19.07 -15.18 27.18
N ILE A 28 -18.07 -14.31 27.20
CA ILE A 28 -17.19 -14.08 28.36
C ILE A 28 -18.00 -13.61 29.57
N TYR A 29 -18.90 -12.63 29.39
CA TYR A 29 -19.77 -12.12 30.44
C TYR A 29 -20.66 -13.24 31.03
N LEU A 30 -21.27 -14.06 30.18
CA LEU A 30 -22.10 -15.19 30.60
C LEU A 30 -21.28 -16.27 31.32
N ALA A 31 -20.10 -16.61 30.82
CA ALA A 31 -19.22 -17.58 31.49
C ALA A 31 -18.86 -17.12 32.91
N GLN A 32 -18.50 -15.85 33.10
CA GLN A 32 -18.23 -15.27 34.43
C GLN A 32 -19.45 -15.21 35.34
N ARG A 33 -20.67 -15.24 34.78
CA ARG A 33 -21.92 -15.37 35.54
C ARG A 33 -22.30 -16.82 35.88
N GLY A 34 -21.46 -17.78 35.53
CA GLY A 34 -21.61 -19.19 35.88
C GLY A 34 -22.36 -20.03 34.84
N PHE A 35 -22.58 -19.52 33.63
CA PHE A 35 -23.08 -20.34 32.53
C PHE A 35 -21.95 -21.17 31.91
N ARG A 36 -22.24 -22.42 31.51
CA ARG A 36 -21.35 -23.18 30.61
C ARG A 36 -21.55 -22.64 29.20
N VAL A 37 -20.54 -21.97 28.68
CA VAL A 37 -20.60 -21.36 27.35
C VAL A 37 -19.69 -22.11 26.41
N SER A 38 -20.24 -22.48 25.25
CA SER A 38 -19.47 -23.03 24.14
C SER A 38 -19.77 -22.25 22.87
N GLY A 39 -18.98 -22.42 21.81
CA GLY A 39 -19.31 -21.81 20.54
C GLY A 39 -18.31 -22.06 19.43
N GLU A 40 -18.68 -21.60 18.24
CA GLU A 40 -17.97 -21.81 16.99
C GLU A 40 -17.86 -20.50 16.20
N ASP A 41 -16.80 -20.41 15.40
CA ASP A 41 -16.54 -19.30 14.49
C ASP A 41 -15.61 -19.78 13.37
N ASP A 42 -15.84 -19.32 12.14
CA ASP A 42 -15.05 -19.64 10.94
C ASP A 42 -13.85 -18.70 10.75
N ALA A 43 -13.82 -17.56 11.45
CA ALA A 43 -12.81 -16.52 11.35
C ALA A 43 -12.27 -16.09 12.72
N MET A 44 -12.07 -17.05 13.64
CA MET A 44 -11.60 -16.78 15.00
C MET A 44 -10.19 -16.15 15.01
N THR A 45 -10.08 -14.94 15.55
CA THR A 45 -8.79 -14.27 15.74
C THR A 45 -8.04 -14.82 16.97
N GLY A 46 -6.71 -14.83 16.92
CA GLY A 46 -5.88 -15.27 18.06
C GLY A 46 -6.12 -14.43 19.33
N ALA A 47 -6.39 -13.13 19.17
CA ALA A 47 -6.68 -12.22 20.28
C ALA A 47 -8.00 -12.56 20.98
N MET A 48 -9.09 -12.75 20.22
CA MET A 48 -10.38 -13.13 20.80
C MET A 48 -10.30 -14.53 21.42
N ARG A 49 -9.62 -15.48 20.75
CA ARG A 49 -9.41 -16.84 21.28
C ARG A 49 -8.75 -16.82 22.66
N ALA A 50 -7.69 -16.03 22.84
CA ALA A 50 -7.01 -15.93 24.13
C ALA A 50 -7.95 -15.42 25.25
N GLN A 51 -8.82 -14.46 24.95
CA GLN A 51 -9.79 -13.93 25.90
C GLN A 51 -10.89 -14.94 26.25
N LEU A 52 -11.37 -15.70 25.25
CA LEU A 52 -12.36 -16.77 25.44
C LEU A 52 -11.80 -17.92 26.29
N ASP A 53 -10.58 -18.37 25.98
CA ASP A 53 -9.89 -19.42 26.73
C ASP A 53 -9.69 -18.99 28.19
N ALA A 54 -9.25 -17.75 28.43
CA ALA A 54 -9.07 -17.19 29.77
C ALA A 54 -10.39 -17.11 30.58
N ALA A 55 -11.53 -16.98 29.89
CA ALA A 55 -12.86 -16.96 30.50
C ALA A 55 -13.48 -18.35 30.66
N GLY A 56 -12.80 -19.42 30.20
CA GLY A 56 -13.32 -20.79 30.25
C GLY A 56 -14.43 -21.09 29.25
N VAL A 57 -14.51 -20.32 28.15
CA VAL A 57 -15.45 -20.59 27.06
C VAL A 57 -14.92 -21.73 26.19
N THR A 58 -15.75 -22.74 25.93
CA THR A 58 -15.34 -23.92 25.13
C THR A 58 -15.52 -23.67 23.64
N ILE A 59 -14.43 -23.68 22.87
CA ILE A 59 -14.48 -23.54 21.41
C ILE A 59 -14.71 -24.90 20.76
N THR A 60 -15.66 -25.00 19.84
CA THR A 60 -16.02 -26.22 19.11
C THR A 60 -15.74 -26.11 17.62
N ALA A 61 -15.72 -27.25 16.93
CA ALA A 61 -15.71 -27.28 15.47
C ALA A 61 -17.05 -26.80 14.89
N ALA A 62 -17.04 -26.35 13.64
CA ALA A 62 -18.22 -25.86 12.94
C ALA A 62 -19.33 -26.93 12.84
N GLY A 63 -20.57 -26.55 13.14
CA GLY A 63 -21.75 -27.39 13.24
C GLY A 63 -21.83 -28.26 14.50
N ALA A 64 -20.82 -28.26 15.39
CA ALA A 64 -20.72 -29.21 16.50
C ALA A 64 -21.44 -28.72 17.77
N VAL A 65 -22.77 -28.59 17.70
CA VAL A 65 -23.60 -28.17 18.85
C VAL A 65 -23.58 -29.24 19.96
N PRO A 66 -23.06 -28.95 21.18
CA PRO A 66 -22.96 -29.93 22.26
C PRO A 66 -24.30 -30.56 22.67
N ALA A 67 -24.27 -31.81 23.14
CA ALA A 67 -25.47 -32.56 23.51
C ALA A 67 -26.21 -31.94 24.71
N ASP A 68 -25.50 -31.33 25.65
CA ASP A 68 -26.05 -30.68 26.83
C ASP A 68 -26.45 -29.21 26.59
N CYS A 69 -26.25 -28.67 25.39
CA CYS A 69 -26.69 -27.32 25.02
C CYS A 69 -28.20 -27.15 25.20
N GLN A 70 -28.61 -26.07 25.88
CA GLN A 70 -30.01 -25.76 26.19
C GLN A 70 -30.54 -24.51 25.46
N LEU A 71 -29.64 -23.69 24.92
CA LEU A 71 -29.97 -22.44 24.19
C LEU A 71 -28.90 -22.18 23.13
N LEU A 72 -29.33 -21.91 21.89
CA LEU A 72 -28.44 -21.46 20.81
C LEU A 72 -28.52 -19.93 20.68
N ALA A 73 -27.38 -19.26 20.65
CA ALA A 73 -27.28 -17.83 20.43
C ALA A 73 -26.52 -17.54 19.13
N CYS A 74 -27.11 -16.75 18.24
CA CYS A 74 -26.53 -16.46 16.94
C CYS A 74 -26.15 -14.99 16.80
N SER A 75 -24.96 -14.73 16.25
CA SER A 75 -24.60 -13.43 15.69
C SER A 75 -25.54 -13.05 14.53
N SER A 76 -25.69 -11.75 14.26
CA SER A 76 -26.48 -11.24 13.13
C SER A 76 -25.93 -11.64 11.76
N ALA A 77 -24.64 -12.01 11.69
CA ALA A 77 -23.99 -12.50 10.47
C ALA A 77 -24.36 -13.95 10.11
N ILE A 78 -25.00 -14.69 11.01
CA ILE A 78 -25.27 -16.12 10.83
C ILE A 78 -26.56 -16.34 10.02
N SER A 79 -26.43 -17.03 8.88
CA SER A 79 -27.54 -17.44 8.04
C SER A 79 -28.44 -18.48 8.72
N SER A 80 -29.74 -18.46 8.40
CA SER A 80 -30.68 -19.50 8.83
C SER A 80 -30.35 -20.90 8.28
N ALA A 81 -29.53 -20.99 7.23
CA ALA A 81 -29.05 -22.24 6.66
C ALA A 81 -27.84 -22.84 7.40
N HIS A 82 -27.28 -22.13 8.40
CA HIS A 82 -26.07 -22.57 9.10
C HIS A 82 -26.24 -23.96 9.73
N PRO A 83 -25.21 -24.85 9.67
CA PRO A 83 -25.31 -26.21 10.21
C PRO A 83 -25.75 -26.27 11.68
N ALA A 84 -25.21 -25.41 12.56
CA ALA A 84 -25.62 -25.37 13.97
C ALA A 84 -27.07 -24.90 14.18
N VAL A 85 -27.55 -23.95 13.37
CA VAL A 85 -28.95 -23.48 13.39
C VAL A 85 -29.89 -24.62 13.02
N ARG A 86 -29.55 -25.38 11.97
CA ARG A 86 -30.33 -26.57 11.55
C ARG A 86 -30.30 -27.68 12.61
N ALA A 87 -29.15 -27.93 13.21
CA ALA A 87 -28.99 -28.93 14.28
C ALA A 87 -29.80 -28.56 15.53
N ALA A 88 -29.79 -27.28 15.91
CA ALA A 88 -30.61 -26.77 17.01
C ALA A 88 -32.11 -26.88 16.71
N ALA A 89 -32.54 -26.54 15.49
CA ALA A 89 -33.94 -26.68 15.07
C ALA A 89 -34.40 -28.15 15.12
N ALA A 90 -33.59 -29.09 14.62
CA ALA A 90 -33.89 -30.52 14.67
C ALA A 90 -34.02 -31.06 16.11
N ARG A 91 -33.34 -30.43 17.08
CA ARG A 91 -33.41 -30.76 18.52
C ARG A 91 -34.49 -29.98 19.28
N GLY A 92 -35.22 -29.07 18.63
CA GLY A 92 -36.16 -28.18 19.30
C GLY A 92 -35.50 -27.21 20.30
N LEU A 93 -34.21 -26.92 20.13
CA LEU A 93 -33.51 -25.96 20.99
C LEU A 93 -34.02 -24.54 20.72
N PRO A 94 -34.27 -23.73 21.77
CA PRO A 94 -34.56 -22.32 21.59
C PRO A 94 -33.36 -21.61 20.95
N GLN A 95 -33.66 -20.69 20.04
CA GLN A 95 -32.66 -19.92 19.29
C GLN A 95 -32.94 -18.45 19.50
N VAL A 96 -31.90 -17.68 19.83
CA VAL A 96 -32.01 -16.24 20.11
C VAL A 96 -30.94 -15.48 19.36
N ARG A 97 -31.25 -14.22 19.03
CA ARG A 97 -30.26 -13.29 18.49
C ARG A 97 -29.36 -12.78 19.62
N ARG A 98 -28.12 -12.43 19.28
CA ARG A 98 -27.16 -11.79 20.20
C ARG A 98 -27.78 -10.68 21.05
N GLY A 99 -28.43 -9.70 20.42
CA GLY A 99 -29.00 -8.55 21.14
C GLY A 99 -30.16 -8.93 22.07
N GLU A 100 -30.93 -9.96 21.75
CA GLU A 100 -31.97 -10.51 22.62
C GLU A 100 -31.35 -11.20 23.85
N LEU A 101 -30.27 -11.94 23.65
CA LEU A 101 -29.52 -12.56 24.74
C LEU A 101 -28.85 -11.51 25.65
N LEU A 102 -28.29 -10.44 25.08
CA LEU A 102 -27.73 -9.34 25.86
C LEU A 102 -28.82 -8.67 26.70
N ALA A 103 -29.96 -8.33 26.10
CA ALA A 103 -31.10 -7.73 26.81
C ALA A 103 -31.60 -8.61 27.97
N GLU A 104 -31.68 -9.92 27.75
CA GLU A 104 -32.04 -10.87 28.81
C GLU A 104 -30.97 -10.94 29.90
N ALA A 105 -29.69 -11.03 29.52
CA ALA A 105 -28.58 -11.09 30.45
C ALA A 105 -28.51 -9.83 31.34
N THR A 106 -28.88 -8.66 30.82
CA THR A 106 -28.87 -7.40 31.57
C THR A 106 -30.20 -7.04 32.22
N ARG A 107 -31.26 -7.85 32.07
CA ARG A 107 -32.64 -7.49 32.49
C ARG A 107 -32.75 -7.07 33.95
N ASP A 108 -32.11 -7.81 34.85
CA ASP A 108 -32.18 -7.61 36.30
C ASP A 108 -31.03 -6.72 36.82
N ARG A 109 -30.39 -5.95 35.93
CA ARG A 109 -29.26 -5.07 36.23
C ARG A 109 -29.64 -3.62 35.93
N LYS A 110 -28.94 -2.68 36.57
CA LYS A 110 -28.96 -1.26 36.20
C LYS A 110 -28.09 -1.07 34.97
N LEU A 111 -28.71 -1.13 33.80
CA LEU A 111 -28.03 -1.03 32.51
C LEU A 111 -27.72 0.43 32.16
N VAL A 112 -26.46 0.70 31.84
CA VAL A 112 -26.04 1.88 31.07
C VAL A 112 -25.89 1.46 29.62
N ALA A 113 -26.82 1.90 28.78
CA ALA A 113 -26.85 1.61 27.35
C ALA A 113 -26.09 2.70 26.58
N ILE A 114 -25.01 2.33 25.91
CA ILE A 114 -24.29 3.22 24.99
C ILE A 114 -24.77 2.93 23.56
N CYS A 115 -25.40 3.92 22.95
CA CYS A 115 -26.06 3.83 21.64
C CYS A 115 -25.59 4.96 20.72
N GLY A 116 -25.89 4.85 19.44
CA GLY A 116 -25.66 5.90 18.43
C GLY A 116 -24.90 5.38 17.23
N SER A 117 -24.92 6.09 16.10
CA SER A 117 -24.37 5.57 14.85
C SER A 117 -22.86 5.30 14.93
N HIS A 118 -22.12 6.20 15.59
CA HIS A 118 -20.67 6.16 15.68
C HIS A 118 -20.16 6.40 17.11
N GLY A 119 -18.95 5.96 17.43
CA GLY A 119 -18.28 6.25 18.72
C GLY A 119 -18.72 5.39 19.91
N LYS A 120 -19.73 4.52 19.76
CA LYS A 120 -20.25 3.64 20.84
C LYS A 120 -19.16 2.89 21.60
N THR A 121 -18.32 2.15 20.87
CA THR A 121 -17.28 1.31 21.45
C THR A 121 -16.24 2.14 22.22
N THR A 122 -15.82 3.27 21.66
CA THR A 122 -14.86 4.18 22.31
C THR A 122 -15.45 4.78 23.59
N THR A 123 -16.68 5.29 23.55
CA THR A 123 -17.37 5.84 24.71
C THR A 123 -17.59 4.78 25.80
N THR A 124 -17.95 3.56 25.41
CA THR A 124 -18.09 2.42 26.33
C THR A 124 -16.75 2.10 27.00
N ALA A 125 -15.67 2.02 26.23
CA ALA A 125 -14.33 1.73 26.75
C ALA A 125 -13.81 2.83 27.68
N MET A 126 -14.06 4.10 27.36
CA MET A 126 -13.76 5.25 28.22
C MET A 126 -14.56 5.17 29.53
N LEU A 127 -15.86 4.93 29.48
CA LEU A 127 -16.69 4.79 30.68
C LEU A 127 -16.20 3.64 31.57
N VAL A 128 -15.92 2.47 30.99
CA VAL A 128 -15.34 1.34 31.74
C VAL A 128 -14.02 1.72 32.41
N THR A 129 -13.17 2.49 31.72
CA THR A 129 -11.89 2.97 32.29
C THR A 129 -12.12 3.89 33.49
N VAL A 130 -13.03 4.86 33.38
CA VAL A 130 -13.41 5.77 34.47
C VAL A 130 -13.92 4.99 35.68
N LEU A 131 -14.86 4.07 35.47
CA LEU A 131 -15.47 3.28 36.54
C LEU A 131 -14.43 2.40 37.25
N ARG A 132 -13.49 1.82 36.51
CA ARG A 132 -12.40 1.02 37.09
C ARG A 132 -11.42 1.88 37.89
N ALA A 133 -11.04 3.05 37.37
CA ALA A 133 -10.20 4.00 38.09
C ALA A 133 -10.85 4.45 39.41
N ALA A 134 -12.17 4.65 39.40
CA ALA A 134 -12.98 4.96 40.57
C ALA A 134 -13.30 3.75 41.47
N LYS A 135 -12.88 2.53 41.08
CA LYS A 135 -13.24 1.26 41.74
C LYS A 135 -14.76 1.09 41.92
N PHE A 136 -15.54 1.62 40.98
CA PHE A 136 -16.99 1.54 41.02
C PHE A 136 -17.47 0.12 40.68
N PRO A 137 -18.34 -0.50 41.52
CA PRO A 137 -18.79 -1.88 41.32
C PRO A 137 -19.75 -1.95 40.13
N SER A 138 -19.20 -2.35 38.97
CA SER A 138 -19.96 -2.52 37.73
C SER A 138 -19.38 -3.65 36.87
N GLY A 139 -20.27 -4.33 36.17
CA GLY A 139 -19.92 -5.18 35.03
C GLY A 139 -19.94 -4.40 33.72
N TYR A 140 -19.41 -5.01 32.66
CA TYR A 140 -19.50 -4.43 31.32
C TYR A 140 -19.42 -5.49 30.21
N VAL A 141 -19.96 -5.13 29.04
CA VAL A 141 -19.84 -5.88 27.78
C VAL A 141 -19.46 -4.89 26.67
N LEU A 142 -18.20 -4.89 26.27
CA LEU A 142 -17.66 -4.00 25.23
C LEU A 142 -17.85 -4.62 23.85
N GLY A 143 -18.30 -3.83 22.85
CA GLY A 143 -18.38 -4.22 21.44
C GLY A 143 -17.02 -4.18 20.72
N GLY A 144 -15.92 -4.47 21.43
CA GLY A 144 -14.56 -4.10 21.06
C GLY A 144 -13.51 -4.79 21.94
N LEU A 145 -12.24 -4.63 21.59
CA LEU A 145 -11.09 -5.06 22.41
C LEU A 145 -10.28 -3.82 22.79
N PHE A 146 -9.86 -3.74 24.06
CA PHE A 146 -8.90 -2.72 24.47
C PHE A 146 -7.55 -2.94 23.77
N ASN A 147 -6.74 -1.88 23.66
CA ASN A 147 -5.34 -2.03 23.25
C ASN A 147 -4.56 -2.80 24.33
N GLY A 148 -3.86 -3.85 23.91
CA GLY A 148 -3.25 -4.84 24.81
C GLY A 148 -4.19 -5.99 25.18
N ASP A 149 -3.73 -6.91 26.03
CA ASP A 149 -4.48 -8.10 26.45
C ASP A 149 -4.80 -8.11 27.96
N THR A 150 -4.47 -7.03 28.68
CA THR A 150 -4.58 -6.94 30.14
C THR A 150 -6.00 -6.71 30.65
N LEU A 151 -6.86 -6.11 29.82
CA LEU A 151 -8.27 -5.86 30.11
C LEU A 151 -9.15 -6.74 29.22
N PRO A 152 -9.97 -7.63 29.78
CA PRO A 152 -10.89 -8.42 28.98
C PRO A 152 -11.98 -7.52 28.37
N PRO A 153 -12.57 -7.91 27.23
CA PRO A 153 -13.65 -7.13 26.60
C PRO A 153 -14.98 -7.22 27.37
N ALA A 154 -15.08 -8.06 28.39
CA ALA A 154 -16.23 -8.10 29.27
C ALA A 154 -15.85 -8.53 30.68
N ALA A 155 -16.62 -8.05 31.65
CA ALA A 155 -16.56 -8.52 33.02
C ALA A 155 -17.96 -8.58 33.63
N ALA A 156 -18.27 -9.64 34.38
CA ALA A 156 -19.52 -9.73 35.14
C ALA A 156 -19.63 -8.62 36.20
N GLY A 157 -18.47 -8.26 36.80
CA GLY A 157 -18.35 -7.24 37.82
C GLY A 157 -19.04 -7.59 39.13
N GLU A 158 -18.81 -6.75 40.14
CA GLU A 158 -19.57 -6.75 41.40
C GLU A 158 -20.69 -5.70 41.31
N GLY A 159 -21.75 -5.85 42.12
CA GLY A 159 -22.85 -4.87 42.18
C GLY A 159 -23.96 -5.09 41.14
N GLU A 160 -24.81 -4.07 41.00
CA GLU A 160 -26.04 -4.11 40.19
C GLU A 160 -25.87 -3.49 38.79
N TRP A 161 -24.81 -2.70 38.58
CA TRP A 161 -24.60 -1.94 37.35
C TRP A 161 -23.95 -2.78 36.26
N VAL A 162 -24.39 -2.55 35.02
CA VAL A 162 -23.74 -3.12 33.83
C VAL A 162 -23.70 -2.06 32.73
N VAL A 163 -22.53 -1.87 32.12
CA VAL A 163 -22.36 -1.01 30.95
C VAL A 163 -22.35 -1.88 29.70
N ALA A 164 -23.17 -1.57 28.69
CA ALA A 164 -23.12 -2.32 27.44
C ALA A 164 -23.32 -1.41 26.23
N GLU A 165 -22.59 -1.74 25.16
CA GLU A 165 -22.87 -1.23 23.82
C GLU A 165 -24.14 -1.87 23.27
N ILE A 166 -25.09 -1.04 22.85
CA ILE A 166 -26.33 -1.50 22.22
C ILE A 166 -26.27 -1.20 20.74
N ASP A 167 -26.42 -2.26 19.96
CA ASP A 167 -26.40 -2.20 18.50
C ASP A 167 -27.81 -1.92 17.98
N GLU A 168 -27.96 -0.81 17.27
CA GLU A 168 -29.19 -0.41 16.62
C GLU A 168 -29.47 -1.22 15.34
N SER A 169 -28.45 -1.79 14.69
CA SER A 169 -28.55 -2.31 13.32
C SER A 169 -29.34 -3.62 13.19
N ASP A 170 -29.41 -4.42 14.26
CA ASP A 170 -30.06 -5.74 14.24
C ASP A 170 -31.52 -5.72 14.71
N GLY A 171 -32.06 -4.53 15.00
CA GLY A 171 -33.45 -4.32 15.43
C GLY A 171 -33.77 -4.84 16.84
N THR A 172 -32.76 -5.15 17.66
CA THR A 172 -32.98 -5.63 19.03
C THR A 172 -33.07 -4.51 20.08
N ILE A 173 -32.82 -3.26 19.68
CA ILE A 173 -32.92 -2.06 20.54
C ILE A 173 -34.26 -1.95 21.29
N GLY A 174 -35.33 -2.51 20.71
CA GLY A 174 -36.67 -2.62 21.29
C GLY A 174 -36.75 -3.43 22.61
N ARG A 175 -35.74 -4.27 22.89
CA ARG A 175 -35.74 -5.21 24.03
C ARG A 175 -35.14 -4.63 25.31
N PHE A 176 -34.51 -3.46 25.25
CA PHE A 176 -33.80 -2.86 26.36
C PHE A 176 -34.67 -1.87 27.15
N SER A 177 -34.43 -1.78 28.46
CA SER A 177 -35.04 -0.81 29.39
C SER A 177 -33.97 -0.30 30.36
N PRO A 178 -33.03 0.53 29.87
CA PRO A 178 -31.84 0.93 30.62
C PRO A 178 -32.15 1.91 31.76
N GLU A 179 -31.25 1.98 32.73
CA GLU A 179 -31.25 3.01 33.78
C GLU A 179 -30.75 4.33 33.21
N ILE A 180 -29.68 4.28 32.41
CA ILE A 180 -29.08 5.42 31.71
C ILE A 180 -28.93 5.06 30.24
N THR A 181 -29.38 5.94 29.35
CA THR A 181 -29.08 5.83 27.91
C THR A 181 -28.14 6.95 27.50
N VAL A 182 -27.02 6.61 26.88
CA VAL A 182 -26.10 7.58 26.25
C VAL A 182 -26.24 7.43 24.74
N ALA A 183 -26.78 8.44 24.07
CA ALA A 183 -26.81 8.52 22.62
C ALA A 183 -25.67 9.42 22.14
N VAL A 184 -24.59 8.82 21.64
CA VAL A 184 -23.37 9.53 21.24
C VAL A 184 -23.64 10.47 20.06
N ASN A 185 -24.37 9.98 19.06
CA ASN A 185 -24.84 10.70 17.88
C ASN A 185 -25.93 9.86 17.20
N LEU A 186 -26.61 10.44 16.21
CA LEU A 186 -27.69 9.82 15.44
C LEU A 186 -27.57 10.27 13.99
N ASP A 187 -27.09 9.36 13.15
CA ASP A 187 -26.99 9.47 11.69
C ASP A 187 -27.79 8.33 11.03
N TRP A 188 -28.36 8.58 9.85
CA TRP A 188 -29.08 7.54 9.11
C TRP A 188 -28.11 6.54 8.48
N ASP A 189 -27.85 5.44 9.20
CA ASP A 189 -27.10 4.25 8.74
C ASP A 189 -28.01 3.01 8.75
N HIS A 190 -27.49 1.89 8.24
CA HIS A 190 -28.16 0.58 8.18
C HIS A 190 -29.49 0.60 7.38
N PRO A 191 -29.47 1.02 6.10
CA PRO A 191 -30.68 1.11 5.26
C PRO A 191 -31.41 -0.22 5.09
N ASP A 192 -30.68 -1.34 5.24
CA ASP A 192 -31.21 -2.70 5.13
C ASP A 192 -32.27 -2.97 6.21
N HIS A 193 -32.13 -2.32 7.37
CA HIS A 193 -33.08 -2.40 8.47
C HIS A 193 -33.95 -1.14 8.57
N TYR A 194 -33.33 0.04 8.59
CA TYR A 194 -34.01 1.33 8.67
C TYR A 194 -34.12 1.97 7.29
N ARG A 195 -35.14 1.57 6.52
CA ARG A 195 -35.36 2.04 5.15
C ARG A 195 -35.52 3.55 5.05
N ARG A 196 -36.03 4.20 6.09
CA ARG A 196 -36.18 5.66 6.19
C ARG A 196 -35.58 6.14 7.50
N GLN A 197 -35.04 7.35 7.50
CA GLN A 197 -34.53 8.00 8.72
C GLN A 197 -35.57 8.01 9.85
N ALA A 198 -36.85 8.24 9.53
CA ALA A 198 -37.94 8.22 10.51
C ALA A 198 -38.10 6.86 11.24
N ASP A 199 -37.71 5.75 10.60
CA ASP A 199 -37.79 4.42 11.22
C ASP A 199 -36.72 4.27 12.31
N LEU A 200 -35.51 4.83 12.09
CA LEU A 200 -34.44 4.91 13.09
C LEU A 200 -34.84 5.84 14.26
N GLU A 201 -35.37 7.02 13.95
CA GLU A 201 -35.85 7.99 14.95
C GLU A 201 -36.89 7.37 15.89
N ALA A 202 -37.86 6.65 15.34
CA ALA A 202 -38.90 5.98 16.13
C ALA A 202 -38.32 4.89 17.05
N ALA A 203 -37.32 4.14 16.59
CA ALA A 203 -36.66 3.10 17.39
C ALA A 203 -35.92 3.71 18.60
N PHE A 204 -35.19 4.80 18.39
CA PHE A 204 -34.49 5.53 19.46
C PHE A 204 -35.47 6.24 20.40
N GLN A 205 -36.52 6.88 19.88
CA GLN A 205 -37.55 7.49 20.72
C GLN A 205 -38.16 6.46 21.67
N ALA A 206 -38.48 5.27 21.16
CA ALA A 206 -39.04 4.20 21.96
C ALA A 206 -38.05 3.71 23.05
N LEU A 207 -36.75 3.67 22.77
CA LEU A 207 -35.72 3.37 23.77
C LEU A 207 -35.65 4.45 24.85
N PHE A 208 -35.66 5.72 24.46
CA PHE A 208 -35.62 6.85 25.37
C PHE A 208 -36.83 6.84 26.32
N VAL A 209 -38.04 6.59 25.81
CA VAL A 209 -39.26 6.43 26.64
C VAL A 209 -39.12 5.30 27.67
N ARG A 210 -38.47 4.19 27.30
CA ARG A 210 -38.20 3.04 28.19
C ARG A 210 -37.02 3.26 29.14
N THR A 211 -36.24 4.31 28.98
CA THR A 211 -35.14 4.65 29.89
C THR A 211 -35.72 5.07 31.25
N ARG A 212 -35.21 4.48 32.33
CA ARG A 212 -35.77 4.63 33.68
C ARG A 212 -35.28 5.90 34.39
N GLY A 213 -34.00 6.21 34.24
CA GLY A 213 -33.35 7.39 34.81
C GLY A 213 -33.20 8.51 33.79
N VAL A 214 -32.00 8.65 33.23
CA VAL A 214 -31.60 9.80 32.40
C VAL A 214 -31.20 9.39 30.98
N VAL A 215 -31.53 10.25 30.02
CA VAL A 215 -31.06 10.17 28.64
C VAL A 215 -30.00 11.26 28.44
N LEU A 216 -28.78 10.85 28.07
CA LEU A 216 -27.66 11.72 27.75
C LEU A 216 -27.52 11.80 26.23
N VAL A 217 -27.58 13.00 25.65
CA VAL A 217 -27.45 13.22 24.20
C VAL A 217 -26.38 14.25 23.88
N SER A 218 -25.77 14.15 22.71
CA SER A 218 -24.81 15.15 22.23
C SER A 218 -25.55 16.43 21.85
N GLU A 219 -25.15 17.57 22.42
CA GLU A 219 -25.72 18.87 22.02
C GLU A 219 -25.48 19.21 20.54
N ALA A 220 -24.40 18.69 19.96
CA ALA A 220 -24.04 18.92 18.56
C ALA A 220 -24.89 18.09 17.59
N CYS A 221 -25.69 17.14 18.08
CA CYS A 221 -26.53 16.28 17.25
C CYS A 221 -28.01 16.68 17.40
N GLU A 222 -28.46 17.60 16.54
CA GLU A 222 -29.84 18.09 16.52
C GLU A 222 -30.89 16.98 16.49
N LEU A 223 -30.61 15.90 15.74
CA LEU A 223 -31.50 14.76 15.63
C LEU A 223 -31.69 14.07 16.99
N SER A 224 -30.59 13.80 17.70
CA SER A 224 -30.64 13.17 19.02
C SER A 224 -31.41 14.01 20.04
N THR A 225 -31.16 15.32 20.06
CA THR A 225 -31.84 16.28 20.94
C THR A 225 -33.34 16.34 20.66
N ARG A 226 -33.73 16.37 19.39
CA ARG A 226 -35.15 16.38 18.98
C ARG A 226 -35.88 15.10 19.39
N VAL A 227 -35.27 13.94 19.11
CA VAL A 227 -35.86 12.62 19.41
C VAL A 227 -35.98 12.42 20.93
N ALA A 228 -34.97 12.82 21.70
CA ALA A 228 -34.99 12.73 23.17
C ALA A 228 -35.97 13.71 23.82
N GLY A 229 -36.10 14.94 23.31
CA GLY A 229 -37.08 15.91 23.79
C GLY A 229 -38.53 15.43 23.70
N GLY A 230 -38.84 14.56 22.72
CA GLY A 230 -40.15 13.93 22.55
C GLY A 230 -40.41 12.71 23.43
N ALA A 231 -39.47 12.28 24.29
CA ALA A 231 -39.58 11.04 25.07
C ALA A 231 -40.19 11.22 26.48
N GLY A 232 -40.35 12.46 26.97
CA GLY A 232 -40.92 12.74 28.29
C GLY A 232 -40.07 12.26 29.48
N ARG A 233 -38.77 12.06 29.29
CA ARG A 233 -37.80 11.65 30.33
C ARG A 233 -36.83 12.78 30.66
N SER A 234 -36.11 12.67 31.78
CA SER A 234 -35.02 13.58 32.10
C SER A 234 -33.94 13.46 31.03
N MET A 235 -33.74 14.53 30.27
CA MET A 235 -32.75 14.63 29.21
C MET A 235 -31.67 15.61 29.66
N LEU A 236 -30.41 15.19 29.56
CA LEU A 236 -29.24 16.03 29.76
C LEU A 236 -28.36 15.96 28.52
N THR A 237 -27.64 17.04 28.26
CA THR A 237 -26.79 17.20 27.09
C THR A 237 -25.31 17.17 27.48
N PHE A 238 -24.46 16.69 26.57
CA PHE A 238 -23.01 16.77 26.73
C PHE A 238 -22.37 17.39 25.49
N GLY A 239 -21.29 18.15 25.67
CA GLY A 239 -20.55 18.78 24.57
C GLY A 239 -19.76 20.01 25.02
N ARG A 240 -19.65 21.02 24.16
CA ARG A 240 -18.97 22.28 24.47
C ARG A 240 -19.88 23.26 25.21
N THR A 241 -21.18 23.22 24.94
CA THR A 241 -22.20 24.11 25.51
C THR A 241 -23.41 23.35 26.09
N GLY A 242 -23.25 22.06 26.40
CA GLY A 242 -24.30 21.22 26.99
C GLY A 242 -24.35 21.30 28.51
N ASP A 243 -25.24 20.55 29.15
CA ASP A 243 -25.32 20.45 30.62
C ASP A 243 -24.02 19.90 31.24
N TYR A 244 -23.33 19.03 30.50
CA TYR A 244 -21.98 18.55 30.80
C TYR A 244 -21.00 19.11 29.77
N GLU A 245 -20.21 20.11 30.19
CA GLU A 245 -19.34 20.86 29.28
C GLU A 245 -17.89 20.37 29.32
N SER A 246 -17.24 20.37 28.15
CA SER A 246 -15.81 20.16 28.02
C SER A 246 -15.19 21.03 26.92
N GLU A 247 -14.02 21.61 27.18
CA GLU A 247 -13.24 22.35 26.20
C GLU A 247 -11.81 21.78 26.09
N ILE A 248 -11.31 21.63 24.86
CA ILE A 248 -9.93 21.22 24.59
C ILE A 248 -8.98 22.39 24.86
N ARG A 249 -8.12 22.26 25.87
CA ARG A 249 -7.03 23.21 26.13
C ARG A 249 -5.77 22.89 25.34
N SER A 250 -5.50 21.60 25.15
CA SER A 250 -4.38 21.11 24.34
C SER A 250 -4.70 19.72 23.76
N ASP A 251 -4.17 19.42 22.58
CA ASP A 251 -4.18 18.11 21.94
C ASP A 251 -2.80 17.86 21.31
N ARG A 252 -1.94 17.13 22.04
CA ARG A 252 -0.54 16.88 21.66
C ARG A 252 -0.08 15.54 22.19
N ASP A 253 0.86 14.90 21.50
CA ASP A 253 1.55 13.68 21.94
C ASP A 253 0.59 12.54 22.37
N GLY A 254 -0.55 12.40 21.70
CA GLY A 254 -1.54 11.36 22.02
C GLY A 254 -2.40 11.65 23.24
N ARG A 255 -2.44 12.90 23.71
CA ARG A 255 -3.16 13.33 24.91
C ARG A 255 -3.94 14.62 24.66
N ILE A 256 -5.17 14.64 25.18
CA ILE A 256 -6.03 15.82 25.23
C ILE A 256 -6.12 16.30 26.69
N GLU A 257 -5.97 17.61 26.91
CA GLU A 257 -6.35 18.25 28.15
C GLU A 257 -7.76 18.85 28.01
N LEU A 258 -8.72 18.32 28.76
CA LEU A 258 -10.10 18.77 28.79
C LEU A 258 -10.38 19.59 30.04
N ALA A 259 -10.80 20.84 29.86
CA ALA A 259 -11.35 21.65 30.93
C ALA A 259 -12.85 21.38 31.04
N PHE A 260 -13.33 21.06 32.23
CA PHE A 260 -14.74 20.77 32.46
C PHE A 260 -15.55 21.97 32.94
N GLY A 261 -16.83 21.97 32.60
CA GLY A 261 -17.83 22.96 33.01
C GLY A 261 -19.23 22.34 33.16
N GLY A 262 -20.24 23.20 33.27
CA GLY A 262 -21.63 22.77 33.53
C GLY A 262 -21.78 21.99 34.84
N HIS A 263 -22.35 20.80 34.78
CA HIS A 263 -22.57 19.90 35.92
C HIS A 263 -21.31 19.16 36.40
N PHE A 264 -20.20 19.21 35.67
CA PHE A 264 -18.94 18.66 36.15
C PHE A 264 -18.32 19.54 37.24
N PRO A 265 -17.51 18.96 38.15
CA PRO A 265 -16.60 19.75 38.96
C PRO A 265 -15.60 20.49 38.05
N ALA A 266 -15.30 21.74 38.38
CA ALA A 266 -14.38 22.60 37.61
C ALA A 266 -12.92 22.14 37.73
N VAL A 267 -12.57 21.07 37.01
CA VAL A 267 -11.25 20.46 36.94
C VAL A 267 -10.78 20.34 35.49
N VAL A 268 -9.46 20.19 35.32
CA VAL A 268 -8.87 19.83 34.03
C VAL A 268 -8.45 18.37 34.11
N ALA A 269 -8.89 17.56 33.14
CA ALA A 269 -8.52 16.16 33.05
C ALA A 269 -7.70 15.88 31.80
N THR A 270 -6.69 15.03 31.94
CA THR A 270 -5.96 14.47 30.81
C THR A 270 -6.66 13.21 30.31
N VAL A 271 -6.84 13.13 29.00
CA VAL A 271 -7.41 11.98 28.29
C VAL A 271 -6.36 11.44 27.31
N ARG A 272 -6.03 10.15 27.39
CA ARG A 272 -5.13 9.50 26.42
C ARG A 272 -5.90 9.15 25.13
N ALA A 273 -6.25 10.16 24.37
CA ALA A 273 -6.89 10.07 23.06
C ALA A 273 -6.48 11.29 22.22
N MET A 274 -6.99 11.41 20.99
CA MET A 274 -6.69 12.53 20.08
C MET A 274 -7.94 12.96 19.30
N GLY A 275 -8.06 14.24 18.99
CA GLY A 275 -9.12 14.81 18.17
C GLY A 275 -10.43 15.13 18.90
N GLY A 276 -11.19 16.07 18.32
CA GLY A 276 -12.42 16.61 18.89
C GLY A 276 -13.51 15.57 19.16
N PHE A 277 -13.70 14.58 18.29
CA PHE A 277 -14.71 13.55 18.51
C PHE A 277 -14.39 12.66 19.72
N ASN A 278 -13.10 12.41 20.01
CA ASN A 278 -12.69 11.67 21.21
C ASN A 278 -12.85 12.51 22.48
N ALA A 279 -12.69 13.83 22.40
CA ALA A 279 -13.07 14.72 23.49
C ALA A 279 -14.58 14.58 23.79
N THR A 280 -15.44 14.64 22.77
CA THR A 280 -16.89 14.44 22.94
C THR A 280 -17.23 13.07 23.53
N ASN A 281 -16.59 12.00 23.06
CA ASN A 281 -16.78 10.65 23.61
C ASN A 281 -16.36 10.57 25.08
N ALA A 282 -15.24 11.22 25.45
CA ALA A 282 -14.78 11.29 26.83
C ALA A 282 -15.78 12.03 27.72
N THR A 283 -16.33 13.15 27.24
CA THR A 283 -17.36 13.94 27.94
C THR A 283 -18.63 13.12 28.14
N ALA A 284 -19.09 12.38 27.13
CA ALA A 284 -20.23 11.48 27.25
C ALA A 284 -20.00 10.37 28.31
N ALA A 285 -18.82 9.76 28.30
CA ALA A 285 -18.44 8.72 29.25
C ALA A 285 -18.36 9.27 30.69
N LEU A 286 -17.77 10.45 30.88
CA LEU A 286 -17.68 11.10 32.19
C LEU A 286 -19.03 11.56 32.71
N ALA A 287 -19.90 12.08 31.84
CA ALA A 287 -21.27 12.46 32.20
C ALA A 287 -22.06 11.25 32.69
N ALA A 288 -21.95 10.11 31.99
CA ALA A 288 -22.57 8.86 32.42
C ALA A 288 -22.01 8.39 33.77
N ALA A 289 -20.69 8.42 33.97
CA ALA A 289 -20.08 8.08 35.26
C ALA A 289 -20.56 9.01 36.40
N HIS A 290 -20.71 10.30 36.14
CA HIS A 290 -21.25 11.26 37.10
C HIS A 290 -22.70 10.93 37.47
N CYS A 291 -23.56 10.62 36.49
CA CYS A 291 -24.92 10.15 36.72
C CYS A 291 -25.00 8.81 37.48
N MET A 292 -23.96 7.96 37.41
CA MET A 292 -23.85 6.75 38.21
C MET A 292 -23.38 7.01 39.66
N GLY A 293 -22.96 8.24 39.98
CA GLY A 293 -22.51 8.67 41.31
C GLY A 293 -21.00 8.81 41.47
N VAL A 294 -20.21 8.75 40.39
CA VAL A 294 -18.76 9.03 40.44
C VAL A 294 -18.55 10.54 40.46
N THR A 295 -18.02 11.09 41.55
CA THR A 295 -17.86 12.54 41.75
C THR A 295 -16.41 13.02 41.74
N ASP A 296 -15.44 12.14 42.00
CA ASP A 296 -14.01 12.50 41.99
C ASP A 296 -13.36 12.22 40.62
N PHE A 297 -13.14 13.27 39.85
CA PHE A 297 -12.40 13.25 38.58
C PHE A 297 -11.01 13.87 38.68
N SER A 298 -10.58 14.28 39.89
CA SER A 298 -9.33 15.05 40.09
C SER A 298 -8.06 14.26 39.73
N ARG A 299 -8.15 12.92 39.70
CA ARG A 299 -7.03 12.02 39.40
C ARG A 299 -6.83 11.71 37.91
N GLY A 300 -7.51 12.42 37.01
CA GLY A 300 -7.39 12.17 35.57
C GLY A 300 -7.92 10.77 35.19
N PRO A 301 -9.24 10.54 35.28
CA PRO A 301 -9.85 9.20 35.17
C PRO A 301 -9.64 8.51 33.81
N LEU A 302 -9.17 9.25 32.80
CA LEU A 302 -8.88 8.77 31.45
C LEU A 302 -7.40 8.95 31.05
N ALA A 303 -6.53 9.32 31.99
CA ALA A 303 -5.10 9.49 31.72
C ALA A 303 -4.44 8.17 31.30
N ASP A 304 -4.93 7.05 31.85
CA ASP A 304 -4.46 5.69 31.55
C ASP A 304 -5.41 4.92 30.63
N TYR A 305 -6.34 5.61 29.94
CA TYR A 305 -7.21 4.96 28.96
C TYR A 305 -6.36 4.21 27.92
N PRO A 306 -6.50 2.87 27.82
CA PRO A 306 -5.62 2.09 26.95
C PRO A 306 -5.91 2.35 25.46
N GLY A 307 -7.09 2.86 25.12
CA GLY A 307 -7.59 2.88 23.76
C GLY A 307 -8.29 1.56 23.39
N VAL A 308 -8.89 1.55 22.21
CA VAL A 308 -9.56 0.39 21.62
C VAL A 308 -8.81 0.01 20.35
N ARG A 309 -8.65 -1.29 20.10
CA ARG A 309 -8.00 -1.76 18.87
C ARG A 309 -8.74 -1.22 17.65
N ARG A 310 -7.98 -0.86 16.61
CA ARG A 310 -8.51 -0.30 15.37
C ARG A 310 -9.27 1.01 15.56
N ARG A 311 -9.01 1.79 16.61
CA ARG A 311 -9.55 3.16 16.79
C ARG A 311 -8.38 4.12 16.99
N GLN A 312 -7.95 4.74 15.89
CA GLN A 312 -6.69 5.49 15.77
C GLN A 312 -5.49 4.73 16.37
N ALA A 313 -5.44 3.41 16.16
CA ALA A 313 -4.39 2.57 16.72
C ALA A 313 -3.08 2.85 15.98
N VAL A 314 -2.09 3.37 16.70
CA VAL A 314 -0.75 3.59 16.14
C VAL A 314 -0.05 2.24 15.99
N LEU A 315 0.20 1.83 14.75
CA LEU A 315 0.90 0.57 14.44
C LEU A 315 2.41 0.77 14.35
N GLN A 316 2.86 1.93 13.89
CA GLN A 316 4.26 2.34 13.85
C GLN A 316 4.35 3.87 13.96
N ALA A 317 5.33 4.38 14.71
CA ALA A 317 5.68 5.78 14.73
C ALA A 317 7.20 5.94 14.74
N THR A 318 7.73 6.50 13.66
CA THR A 318 9.15 6.81 13.44
C THR A 318 9.26 8.22 12.83
N PRO A 319 10.40 8.91 12.91
CA PRO A 319 10.57 10.22 12.27
C PRO A 319 10.26 10.21 10.77
N GLU A 320 10.45 9.08 10.09
CA GLU A 320 10.29 8.93 8.64
C GLU A 320 8.92 8.38 8.22
N LEU A 321 8.14 7.83 9.15
CA LEU A 321 6.86 7.18 8.84
C LEU A 321 6.00 7.03 10.11
N THR A 322 4.76 7.51 10.04
CA THR A 322 3.72 7.19 11.02
C THR A 322 2.63 6.37 10.34
N VAL A 323 2.22 5.27 10.98
CA VAL A 323 1.17 4.38 10.47
C VAL A 323 0.10 4.20 11.54
N ILE A 324 -1.14 4.50 11.18
CA ILE A 324 -2.31 4.23 12.02
C ILE A 324 -3.28 3.28 11.35
N GLU A 325 -4.11 2.66 12.18
CA GLU A 325 -5.24 1.85 11.78
C GLU A 325 -6.52 2.39 12.42
N ASP A 326 -7.59 2.49 11.63
CA ASP A 326 -8.91 2.87 12.11
C ASP A 326 -10.05 2.05 11.47
N TYR A 327 -11.07 1.75 12.27
CA TYR A 327 -12.26 0.98 11.92
C TYR A 327 -13.34 1.83 11.22
N ALA A 328 -13.12 3.13 11.08
CA ALA A 328 -14.03 4.02 10.37
C ALA A 328 -14.43 3.44 9.01
N HIS A 329 -15.73 3.36 8.76
CA HIS A 329 -16.29 2.73 7.55
C HIS A 329 -17.54 3.44 7.04
N HIS A 330 -18.01 4.47 7.75
CA HIS A 330 -19.01 5.41 7.28
C HIS A 330 -18.34 6.74 6.87
N PRO A 331 -18.81 7.46 5.83
CA PRO A 331 -18.17 8.71 5.38
C PRO A 331 -17.97 9.74 6.49
N ALA A 332 -18.93 9.90 7.40
CA ALA A 332 -18.82 10.85 8.50
C ALA A 332 -17.65 10.51 9.44
N GLU A 333 -17.46 9.21 9.74
CA GLU A 333 -16.34 8.73 10.56
C GLU A 333 -15.00 8.96 9.86
N ILE A 334 -14.93 8.66 8.56
CA ILE A 334 -13.71 8.81 7.75
C ILE A 334 -13.34 10.29 7.65
N SER A 335 -14.30 11.17 7.36
CA SER A 335 -14.06 12.61 7.32
C SER A 335 -13.57 13.15 8.66
N ALA A 336 -14.21 12.78 9.77
CA ALA A 336 -13.79 13.21 11.11
C ALA A 336 -12.38 12.70 11.47
N LEU A 337 -12.07 11.44 11.11
CA LEU A 337 -10.75 10.85 11.29
C LEU A 337 -9.68 11.61 10.49
N LEU A 338 -9.88 11.75 9.17
CA LEU A 338 -8.87 12.32 8.28
C LEU A 338 -8.67 13.81 8.53
N ALA A 339 -9.73 14.57 8.82
CA ALA A 339 -9.63 15.97 9.24
C ALA A 339 -8.81 16.10 10.53
N SER A 340 -9.11 15.27 11.54
CA SER A 340 -8.35 15.26 12.79
C SER A 340 -6.89 14.89 12.58
N VAL A 341 -6.60 13.91 11.72
CA VAL A 341 -5.21 13.54 11.39
C VAL A 341 -4.51 14.70 10.69
N ARG A 342 -5.17 15.36 9.73
CA ARG A 342 -4.63 16.48 8.97
C ARG A 342 -4.19 17.65 9.84
N GLU A 343 -4.95 17.98 10.87
CA GLU A 343 -4.60 19.05 11.82
C GLU A 343 -3.31 18.78 12.61
N ARG A 344 -2.90 17.50 12.71
CA ARG A 344 -1.76 17.05 13.51
C ARG A 344 -0.54 16.66 12.68
N THR A 345 -0.73 16.30 11.41
CA THR A 345 0.39 15.96 10.51
C THR A 345 0.88 17.20 9.75
N GLY A 346 2.18 17.48 9.85
CA GLY A 346 2.86 18.43 8.95
C GLY A 346 3.30 17.79 7.63
N GLY A 347 3.23 16.47 7.54
CA GLY A 347 3.58 15.67 6.36
C GLY A 347 2.37 15.29 5.52
N ARG A 348 2.65 14.51 4.47
CA ARG A 348 1.65 14.03 3.53
C ARG A 348 0.77 12.94 4.17
N LEU A 349 -0.55 13.05 4.02
CA LEU A 349 -1.53 12.06 4.48
C LEU A 349 -1.87 11.09 3.36
N VAL A 350 -1.44 9.85 3.50
CA VAL A 350 -1.75 8.75 2.58
C VAL A 350 -2.84 7.88 3.20
N VAL A 351 -3.95 7.69 2.49
CA VAL A 351 -5.10 6.92 2.97
C VAL A 351 -5.15 5.59 2.23
N VAL A 352 -5.10 4.48 2.96
CA VAL A 352 -5.40 3.14 2.43
C VAL A 352 -6.80 2.79 2.91
N PHE A 353 -7.76 2.63 2.00
CA PHE A 353 -9.16 2.45 2.34
C PHE A 353 -9.73 1.15 1.79
N GLN A 354 -10.41 0.40 2.65
CA GLN A 354 -11.21 -0.76 2.26
C GLN A 354 -12.69 -0.47 2.49
N PRO A 355 -13.49 -0.32 1.41
CA PRO A 355 -14.93 -0.20 1.55
C PRO A 355 -15.52 -1.45 2.20
N HIS A 356 -16.54 -1.29 3.04
CA HIS A 356 -17.19 -2.40 3.74
C HIS A 356 -18.67 -2.47 3.35
N ARG A 357 -19.09 -3.62 2.81
CA ARG A 357 -20.39 -3.90 2.17
C ARG A 357 -20.61 -3.18 0.83
N PHE A 358 -21.21 -3.90 -0.12
CA PHE A 358 -21.53 -3.34 -1.44
C PHE A 358 -22.72 -2.38 -1.36
N SER A 359 -23.71 -2.70 -0.53
CA SER A 359 -24.89 -1.86 -0.24
C SER A 359 -24.50 -0.46 0.24
N ARG A 360 -23.64 -0.39 1.26
CA ARG A 360 -23.14 0.87 1.82
C ARG A 360 -22.29 1.66 0.83
N THR A 361 -21.41 0.98 0.11
CA THR A 361 -20.58 1.60 -0.93
C THR A 361 -21.45 2.25 -2.01
N ALA A 362 -22.54 1.59 -2.42
CA ALA A 362 -23.47 2.14 -3.39
C ALA A 362 -24.22 3.37 -2.86
N GLN A 363 -24.73 3.29 -1.63
CA GLN A 363 -25.50 4.38 -1.00
C GLN A 363 -24.65 5.64 -0.80
N PHE A 364 -23.42 5.47 -0.30
CA PHE A 364 -22.58 6.56 0.17
C PHE A 364 -21.39 6.87 -0.74
N LYS A 365 -21.42 6.40 -2.00
CA LYS A 365 -20.29 6.54 -2.93
C LYS A 365 -19.71 7.95 -3.00
N THR A 366 -20.57 8.96 -3.17
CA THR A 366 -20.15 10.38 -3.22
C THR A 366 -19.58 10.82 -1.87
N GLY A 367 -20.21 10.46 -0.74
CA GLY A 367 -19.70 10.78 0.59
C GLY A 367 -18.35 10.13 0.88
N PHE A 368 -18.11 8.89 0.44
CA PHE A 368 -16.79 8.25 0.54
C PHE A 368 -15.75 9.01 -0.28
N ALA A 369 -16.09 9.38 -1.52
CA ALA A 369 -15.16 10.12 -2.37
C ALA A 369 -14.80 11.50 -1.77
N GLU A 370 -15.77 12.23 -1.22
CA GLU A 370 -15.54 13.49 -0.51
C GLU A 370 -14.66 13.30 0.72
N ALA A 371 -14.92 12.28 1.54
CA ALA A 371 -14.13 11.99 2.73
C ALA A 371 -12.68 11.62 2.39
N LEU A 372 -12.49 10.74 1.40
CA LEU A 372 -11.16 10.27 0.97
C LEU A 372 -10.34 11.37 0.27
N ALA A 373 -10.99 12.35 -0.35
CA ALA A 373 -10.33 13.51 -0.97
C ALA A 373 -9.63 14.43 0.05
N LEU A 374 -9.81 14.22 1.36
CA LEU A 374 -9.02 14.89 2.40
C LEU A 374 -7.56 14.39 2.47
N GLY A 375 -7.27 13.22 1.89
CA GLY A 375 -5.92 12.68 1.75
C GLY A 375 -5.15 13.33 0.60
N ASP A 376 -3.82 13.21 0.63
CA ASP A 376 -2.94 13.64 -0.47
C ASP A 376 -2.64 12.52 -1.48
N ALA A 377 -2.90 11.27 -1.09
CA ALA A 377 -2.89 10.09 -1.95
C ALA A 377 -3.83 9.04 -1.36
N VAL A 378 -4.54 8.31 -2.21
CA VAL A 378 -5.51 7.29 -1.81
C VAL A 378 -5.18 5.95 -2.46
N TYR A 379 -5.16 4.88 -1.69
CA TYR A 379 -5.00 3.52 -2.15
C TYR A 379 -6.25 2.73 -1.76
N LEU A 380 -6.92 2.13 -2.73
CA LEU A 380 -8.18 1.41 -2.50
C LEU A 380 -7.97 -0.10 -2.55
N MET A 381 -8.63 -0.80 -1.64
CA MET A 381 -8.81 -2.25 -1.68
C MET A 381 -10.16 -2.61 -2.29
N ASP A 382 -10.31 -3.87 -2.69
CA ASP A 382 -11.61 -4.43 -3.04
C ASP A 382 -12.59 -4.31 -1.86
N VAL A 383 -13.88 -4.19 -2.18
CA VAL A 383 -14.95 -4.11 -1.18
C VAL A 383 -14.95 -5.38 -0.34
N TYR A 384 -14.83 -5.22 0.98
CA TYR A 384 -15.08 -6.31 1.92
C TYR A 384 -16.59 -6.58 1.98
N GLY A 385 -17.05 -7.63 1.30
CA GLY A 385 -18.48 -7.88 1.08
C GLY A 385 -19.28 -8.22 2.33
N ALA A 386 -18.65 -8.73 3.40
CA ALA A 386 -19.32 -9.14 4.64
C ALA A 386 -20.57 -10.03 4.42
N GLY A 387 -20.49 -10.94 3.43
CA GLY A 387 -21.57 -11.85 3.04
C GLY A 387 -22.51 -11.33 1.94
N GLU A 388 -22.35 -10.08 1.50
CA GLU A 388 -23.11 -9.53 0.36
C GLU A 388 -22.50 -9.96 -0.98
N ALA A 389 -23.37 -10.23 -1.95
CA ALA A 389 -22.97 -10.35 -3.34
C ALA A 389 -22.64 -8.95 -3.92
N PRO A 390 -21.75 -8.86 -4.92
CA PRO A 390 -21.48 -7.60 -5.60
C PRO A 390 -22.74 -6.88 -6.09
N LEU A 391 -22.82 -5.58 -5.83
CA LEU A 391 -23.95 -4.71 -6.18
C LEU A 391 -23.51 -3.64 -7.18
N ALA A 392 -24.33 -3.40 -8.21
CA ALA A 392 -24.11 -2.30 -9.14
C ALA A 392 -24.13 -0.94 -8.40
N GLY A 393 -23.20 -0.04 -8.73
CA GLY A 393 -23.00 1.22 -8.02
C GLY A 393 -22.14 1.10 -6.77
N GLY A 394 -21.89 -0.11 -6.27
CA GLY A 394 -21.26 -0.39 -4.98
C GLY A 394 -19.88 -1.02 -5.05
N THR A 395 -19.20 -0.98 -6.19
CA THR A 395 -17.84 -1.55 -6.34
C THR A 395 -16.74 -0.51 -6.10
N THR A 396 -15.53 -0.96 -5.73
CA THR A 396 -14.36 -0.08 -5.59
C THR A 396 -14.02 0.61 -6.91
N ALA A 397 -14.21 -0.05 -8.05
CA ALA A 397 -13.98 0.56 -9.37
C ALA A 397 -14.87 1.79 -9.60
N GLU A 398 -16.14 1.72 -9.19
CA GLU A 398 -17.08 2.84 -9.29
C GLU A 398 -16.76 3.95 -8.29
N LEU A 399 -16.29 3.60 -7.09
CA LEU A 399 -15.76 4.58 -6.14
C LEU A 399 -14.51 5.29 -6.69
N CYS A 400 -13.61 4.54 -7.34
CA CYS A 400 -12.43 5.07 -8.04
C CYS A 400 -12.83 6.09 -9.11
N ALA A 401 -13.84 5.77 -9.92
CA ALA A 401 -14.35 6.67 -10.95
C ALA A 401 -14.98 7.94 -10.36
N GLU A 402 -15.71 7.81 -9.25
CA GLU A 402 -16.30 8.96 -8.55
C GLU A 402 -15.22 9.86 -7.91
N LEU A 403 -14.18 9.27 -7.33
CA LEU A 403 -13.00 10.00 -6.83
C LEU A 403 -12.28 10.74 -7.95
N ALA A 404 -12.02 10.10 -9.09
CA ALA A 404 -11.38 10.74 -10.24
C ALA A 404 -12.21 11.91 -10.80
N ARG A 405 -13.54 11.83 -10.69
CA ARG A 405 -14.46 12.92 -11.08
C ARG A 405 -14.41 14.10 -10.10
N LEU A 406 -14.41 13.83 -8.80
CA LEU A 406 -14.44 14.87 -7.75
C LEU A 406 -13.09 15.52 -7.50
N ALA A 407 -12.00 14.74 -7.58
CA ALA A 407 -10.64 15.16 -7.29
C ALA A 407 -9.66 14.67 -8.39
N PRO A 408 -9.70 15.25 -9.60
CA PRO A 408 -8.96 14.74 -10.77
C PRO A 408 -7.43 14.78 -10.64
N THR A 409 -6.90 15.58 -9.70
CA THR A 409 -5.47 15.69 -9.42
C THR A 409 -5.00 14.80 -8.27
N LEU A 410 -5.92 14.14 -7.56
CA LEU A 410 -5.58 13.27 -6.42
C LEU A 410 -4.97 11.96 -6.95
N PRO A 411 -3.76 11.59 -6.52
CA PRO A 411 -3.19 10.28 -6.83
C PRO A 411 -4.04 9.17 -6.21
N VAL A 412 -4.64 8.32 -7.05
CA VAL A 412 -5.42 7.15 -6.62
C VAL A 412 -4.79 5.88 -7.16
N GLY A 413 -4.46 4.94 -6.26
CA GLY A 413 -3.97 3.60 -6.59
C GLY A 413 -5.04 2.54 -6.32
N TYR A 414 -5.34 1.70 -7.30
CA TYR A 414 -6.23 0.55 -7.13
C TYR A 414 -5.74 -0.59 -8.01
N GLN A 415 -5.58 -1.77 -7.42
CA GLN A 415 -5.13 -3.01 -8.08
C GLN A 415 -6.16 -4.10 -7.79
N PRO A 416 -7.23 -4.21 -8.61
CA PRO A 416 -8.32 -5.15 -8.36
C PRO A 416 -7.82 -6.59 -8.20
N GLY A 417 -8.11 -7.23 -7.07
CA GLY A 417 -7.68 -8.60 -6.78
C GLY A 417 -6.17 -8.81 -6.58
N ASP A 418 -5.36 -7.74 -6.54
CA ASP A 418 -3.89 -7.82 -6.42
C ASP A 418 -3.38 -6.97 -5.25
N GLU A 419 -3.47 -7.54 -4.05
CA GLU A 419 -2.94 -6.92 -2.83
C GLU A 419 -1.43 -6.72 -2.86
N ASP A 420 -0.66 -7.63 -3.46
CA ASP A 420 0.81 -7.49 -3.53
C ASP A 420 1.22 -6.35 -4.47
N GLY A 421 0.51 -6.18 -5.58
CA GLY A 421 0.61 -5.03 -6.46
C GLY A 421 0.23 -3.73 -5.76
N LEU A 422 -0.82 -3.73 -4.93
CA LEU A 422 -1.22 -2.59 -4.11
C LEU A 422 -0.12 -2.21 -3.11
N LEU A 423 0.44 -3.18 -2.39
CA LEU A 423 1.57 -2.98 -1.46
C LEU A 423 2.80 -2.43 -2.18
N ALA A 424 3.11 -2.95 -3.38
CA ALA A 424 4.22 -2.46 -4.17
C ALA A 424 3.99 -1.03 -4.70
N ALA A 425 2.75 -0.66 -5.01
CA ALA A 425 2.39 0.70 -5.38
C ALA A 425 2.53 1.65 -4.18
N LEU A 426 2.04 1.26 -3.00
CA LEU A 426 2.17 2.01 -1.76
C LEU A 426 3.65 2.23 -1.39
N ASP A 427 4.49 1.21 -1.53
CA ASP A 427 5.95 1.32 -1.33
C ASP A 427 6.61 2.35 -2.25
N ARG A 428 6.33 2.28 -3.55
CA ARG A 428 6.92 3.20 -4.55
C ARG A 428 6.43 4.62 -4.35
N GLY A 429 5.19 4.78 -3.91
CA GLY A 429 4.58 6.08 -3.67
C GLY A 429 5.01 6.73 -2.37
N ARG A 430 5.61 6.00 -1.42
CA ARG A 430 5.98 6.49 -0.08
C ARG A 430 7.07 7.55 -0.11
N LEU A 431 6.90 8.59 0.70
CA LEU A 431 7.87 9.65 0.94
C LEU A 431 8.27 9.69 2.43
N PRO A 432 9.50 10.16 2.76
CA PRO A 432 9.87 10.40 4.15
C PRO A 432 8.93 11.40 4.83
N GLY A 433 8.47 11.07 6.03
CA GLY A 433 7.53 11.88 6.81
C GLY A 433 6.06 11.63 6.46
N ASP A 434 5.75 10.64 5.63
CA ASP A 434 4.37 10.24 5.35
C ASP A 434 3.63 9.81 6.64
N PHE A 435 2.37 10.22 6.71
CA PHE A 435 1.39 9.72 7.65
C PHE A 435 0.42 8.80 6.90
N VAL A 436 0.44 7.51 7.20
CA VAL A 436 -0.35 6.49 6.49
C VAL A 436 -1.49 6.01 7.38
N ALA A 437 -2.73 6.16 6.91
CA ALA A 437 -3.93 5.70 7.62
C ALA A 437 -4.56 4.52 6.88
N PHE A 438 -4.56 3.34 7.49
CA PHE A 438 -5.33 2.17 7.05
C PHE A 438 -6.72 2.25 7.66
N VAL A 439 -7.75 2.43 6.81
CA VAL A 439 -9.10 2.75 7.23
C VAL A 439 -10.10 1.74 6.65
N GLY A 440 -10.86 1.09 7.52
CA GLY A 440 -11.91 0.15 7.12
C GLY A 440 -12.26 -0.85 8.20
N ALA A 441 -13.45 -1.45 8.08
CA ALA A 441 -13.99 -2.42 9.04
C ALA A 441 -13.75 -3.89 8.68
N GLY A 442 -13.21 -4.18 7.49
CA GLY A 442 -12.89 -5.53 7.02
C GLY A 442 -11.57 -6.05 7.57
N ASP A 443 -10.83 -6.75 6.72
CA ASP A 443 -9.54 -7.41 6.98
C ASP A 443 -8.31 -6.56 6.59
N ILE A 444 -8.50 -5.27 6.31
CA ILE A 444 -7.43 -4.30 6.04
C ILE A 444 -6.29 -4.28 7.09
N ASP A 445 -6.56 -4.72 8.33
CA ASP A 445 -5.57 -4.80 9.39
C ASP A 445 -4.43 -5.80 9.07
N ALA A 446 -4.76 -6.90 8.36
CA ALA A 446 -3.79 -7.86 7.89
C ALA A 446 -2.87 -7.25 6.82
N LEU A 447 -3.44 -6.47 5.89
CA LEU A 447 -2.68 -5.73 4.87
C LEU A 447 -1.75 -4.70 5.52
N ALA A 448 -2.24 -3.94 6.50
CA ALA A 448 -1.45 -2.95 7.24
C ALA A 448 -0.22 -3.58 7.90
N ARG A 449 -0.39 -4.72 8.58
CA ARG A 449 0.72 -5.46 9.23
C ARG A 449 1.72 -6.00 8.21
N ARG A 450 1.25 -6.55 7.08
CA ARG A 450 2.13 -7.02 5.98
C ARG A 450 2.95 -5.87 5.42
N TRP A 451 2.32 -4.71 5.20
CA TRP A 451 3.02 -3.52 4.71
C TRP A 451 4.05 -3.02 5.69
N ILE A 452 3.68 -2.89 6.98
CA ILE A 452 4.60 -2.49 8.05
C ILE A 452 5.80 -3.44 8.09
N ALA A 453 5.60 -4.75 8.15
CA ALA A 453 6.70 -5.71 8.14
C ALA A 453 7.64 -5.53 6.94
N ARG A 454 7.08 -5.18 5.77
CA ARG A 454 7.83 -4.91 4.54
C ARG A 454 8.64 -3.61 4.61
N VAL A 455 8.12 -2.54 5.22
CA VAL A 455 8.82 -1.24 5.34
C VAL A 455 9.70 -1.11 6.58
N SER A 456 9.41 -1.83 7.67
CA SER A 456 10.25 -1.91 8.88
C SER A 456 11.47 -2.81 8.65
N ALA A 457 11.39 -3.78 7.73
CA ALA A 457 12.55 -4.51 7.29
C ALA A 457 13.49 -3.56 6.53
N ALA A 458 14.71 -3.36 7.01
CA ALA A 458 15.72 -2.55 6.32
C ALA A 458 15.76 -2.95 4.85
N ASN A 459 15.44 -1.99 3.96
CA ASN A 459 15.28 -2.20 2.52
C ASN A 459 16.44 -3.10 2.05
N PRO A 460 16.15 -4.29 1.48
CA PRO A 460 17.19 -5.25 1.11
C PRO A 460 18.25 -4.61 0.20
N TRP A 461 17.85 -3.64 -0.62
CA TRP A 461 18.76 -2.88 -1.46
C TRP A 461 19.63 -1.87 -0.72
N ASP A 462 19.18 -1.31 0.41
CA ASP A 462 20.01 -0.43 1.24
C ASP A 462 21.09 -1.23 1.96
N ARG A 463 20.73 -2.39 2.52
CA ARG A 463 21.70 -3.35 3.09
C ARG A 463 22.68 -3.86 2.04
N ALA A 464 22.18 -4.18 0.85
CA ALA A 464 23.01 -4.61 -0.26
C ALA A 464 23.98 -3.52 -0.73
N ALA A 465 23.53 -2.27 -0.85
CA ALA A 465 24.41 -1.17 -1.21
C ALA A 465 25.51 -0.95 -0.17
N GLU A 466 25.21 -1.12 1.11
CA GLU A 466 26.23 -1.02 2.16
C GLU A 466 27.23 -2.16 2.10
N ALA A 467 26.78 -3.41 1.95
CA ALA A 467 27.66 -4.54 1.74
C ALA A 467 28.58 -4.35 0.51
N LEU A 468 28.03 -3.82 -0.59
CA LEU A 468 28.81 -3.49 -1.78
C LEU A 468 29.84 -2.38 -1.53
N ARG A 469 29.50 -1.34 -0.75
CA ARG A 469 30.43 -0.25 -0.38
C ARG A 469 31.60 -0.77 0.45
N VAL A 470 31.34 -1.67 1.39
CA VAL A 470 32.38 -2.28 2.23
C VAL A 470 33.32 -3.15 1.39
N ALA A 471 32.81 -3.78 0.33
CA ALA A 471 33.59 -4.71 -0.50
C ALA A 471 34.55 -4.01 -1.49
N VAL A 472 34.42 -2.70 -1.74
CA VAL A 472 35.17 -1.98 -2.77
C VAL A 472 35.96 -0.81 -2.21
N SER A 473 36.89 -0.28 -2.99
CA SER A 473 37.59 0.95 -2.65
C SER A 473 36.67 2.17 -2.59
N ALA A 474 37.02 3.17 -1.77
CA ALA A 474 36.27 4.43 -1.66
C ALA A 474 36.20 5.24 -2.97
N ALA A 475 37.05 4.94 -3.95
CA ALA A 475 37.00 5.56 -5.28
C ALA A 475 35.86 5.01 -6.16
N THR A 476 35.33 3.83 -5.83
CA THR A 476 34.17 3.24 -6.50
C THR A 476 32.91 3.98 -6.09
N LYS A 477 32.16 4.47 -7.07
CA LYS A 477 30.88 5.16 -6.80
C LYS A 477 29.78 4.12 -6.67
N ILE A 478 29.03 4.15 -5.58
CA ILE A 478 27.82 3.34 -5.38
C ILE A 478 26.67 4.26 -4.96
N LYS A 479 25.59 4.25 -5.74
CA LYS A 479 24.40 5.07 -5.52
C LYS A 479 23.14 4.21 -5.47
N ARG A 480 22.22 4.59 -4.58
CA ARG A 480 20.85 4.05 -4.52
C ARG A 480 19.91 4.88 -5.40
N GLU A 481 18.96 4.21 -6.04
CA GLU A 481 17.90 4.82 -6.85
C GLU A 481 18.43 5.88 -7.86
N GLU A 482 19.55 5.57 -8.53
CA GLU A 482 20.13 6.48 -9.52
C GLU A 482 19.32 6.39 -10.83
N SER A 483 18.75 7.53 -11.24
CA SER A 483 18.03 7.67 -12.53
C SER A 483 18.91 7.28 -13.71
N LEU A 484 18.43 6.32 -14.51
CA LEU A 484 19.13 5.86 -15.72
C LEU A 484 18.78 6.70 -16.95
N ALA A 485 17.67 7.43 -16.97
CA ALA A 485 17.30 8.33 -18.08
C ALA A 485 18.48 9.22 -18.50
N LYS A 486 19.13 9.89 -17.54
CA LYS A 486 20.30 10.76 -17.77
C LYS A 486 21.57 10.03 -18.19
N LYS A 487 21.56 8.69 -18.17
CA LYS A 487 22.69 7.82 -18.54
C LYS A 487 22.48 7.15 -19.91
N THR A 488 21.32 7.34 -20.54
CA THR A 488 20.99 6.81 -21.88
C THR A 488 20.95 7.91 -22.95
N THR A 489 21.03 7.51 -24.22
CA THR A 489 20.99 8.46 -25.34
C THR A 489 19.58 8.91 -25.71
N ILE A 490 18.57 8.11 -25.38
CA ILE A 490 17.15 8.47 -25.58
C ILE A 490 16.57 9.30 -24.43
N GLY A 491 17.17 9.22 -23.24
CA GLY A 491 16.80 10.08 -22.12
C GLY A 491 15.55 9.65 -21.36
N VAL A 492 15.16 8.37 -21.43
CA VAL A 492 13.91 7.86 -20.83
C VAL A 492 14.16 6.76 -19.78
N GLY A 493 13.18 6.54 -18.92
CA GLY A 493 13.14 5.44 -17.95
C GLY A 493 13.55 5.78 -16.52
N GLY A 494 13.28 4.83 -15.61
CA GLY A 494 13.42 4.96 -14.17
C GLY A 494 14.83 4.74 -13.63
N ALA A 495 14.90 4.48 -12.32
CA ALA A 495 16.15 4.34 -11.59
C ALA A 495 16.67 2.89 -11.55
N ALA A 496 17.99 2.72 -11.48
CA ALA A 496 18.57 1.47 -11.00
C ALA A 496 18.47 1.42 -9.49
N ARG A 497 18.12 0.25 -8.91
CA ARG A 497 18.19 0.07 -7.46
C ARG A 497 19.59 0.38 -6.97
N ILE A 498 20.62 -0.23 -7.55
CA ILE A 498 22.01 0.13 -7.25
C ILE A 498 22.73 0.47 -8.53
N TYR A 499 23.38 1.62 -8.58
CA TYR A 499 24.25 2.03 -9.68
C TYR A 499 25.70 2.11 -9.20
N ALA A 500 26.61 1.45 -9.92
CA ALA A 500 28.01 1.35 -9.56
C ALA A 500 28.95 1.78 -10.70
N GLU A 501 29.97 2.57 -10.36
CA GLU A 501 31.10 2.89 -11.26
C GLU A 501 32.42 2.41 -10.60
N PRO A 502 32.88 1.17 -10.87
CA PRO A 502 34.08 0.61 -10.26
C PRO A 502 35.31 1.42 -10.64
N ALA A 503 36.19 1.68 -9.68
CA ALA A 503 37.42 2.44 -9.91
C ALA A 503 38.57 1.59 -10.49
N SER A 504 38.47 0.27 -10.39
CA SER A 504 39.51 -0.68 -10.84
C SER A 504 38.93 -2.03 -11.23
N VAL A 505 39.75 -2.88 -11.85
CA VAL A 505 39.40 -4.28 -12.13
C VAL A 505 39.11 -5.04 -10.82
N THR A 506 39.90 -4.81 -9.77
CA THR A 506 39.70 -5.42 -8.45
C THR A 506 38.35 -5.02 -7.86
N ASP A 507 37.97 -3.75 -7.94
CA ASP A 507 36.67 -3.29 -7.46
C ASP A 507 35.52 -3.90 -8.26
N LEU A 508 35.67 -4.03 -9.59
CA LEU A 508 34.68 -4.71 -10.43
C LEU A 508 34.53 -6.19 -10.02
N GLN A 509 35.63 -6.91 -9.75
CA GLN A 509 35.58 -8.30 -9.25
C GLN A 509 34.86 -8.38 -7.90
N ALA A 510 35.15 -7.45 -6.98
CA ALA A 510 34.50 -7.41 -5.68
C ALA A 510 33.00 -7.12 -5.80
N LEU A 511 32.59 -6.20 -6.68
CA LEU A 511 31.18 -5.91 -6.95
C LEU A 511 30.43 -7.15 -7.44
N VAL A 512 30.92 -7.84 -8.48
CA VAL A 512 30.20 -8.99 -9.05
C VAL A 512 30.13 -10.16 -8.07
N ARG A 513 31.20 -10.44 -7.32
CA ARG A 513 31.22 -11.50 -6.30
C ARG A 513 30.29 -11.21 -5.14
N THR A 514 30.25 -9.96 -4.68
CA THR A 514 29.37 -9.54 -3.59
C THR A 514 27.91 -9.58 -4.04
N ALA A 515 27.62 -9.07 -5.24
CA ALA A 515 26.28 -9.14 -5.82
C ALA A 515 25.80 -10.60 -5.96
N LYS A 516 26.67 -11.52 -6.42
CA LYS A 516 26.38 -12.96 -6.49
C LYS A 516 26.07 -13.54 -5.11
N THR A 517 26.87 -13.22 -4.10
CA THR A 517 26.66 -13.68 -2.71
C THR A 517 25.31 -13.23 -2.15
N LEU A 518 24.87 -12.03 -2.53
CA LEU A 518 23.59 -11.45 -2.14
C LEU A 518 22.43 -11.84 -3.07
N ALA A 519 22.66 -12.71 -4.05
CA ALA A 519 21.69 -13.13 -5.07
C ALA A 519 21.05 -11.94 -5.84
N LEU A 520 21.83 -10.90 -6.12
CA LEU A 520 21.38 -9.71 -6.83
C LEU A 520 21.70 -9.80 -8.33
N PRO A 521 20.73 -9.51 -9.22
CA PRO A 521 21.00 -9.39 -10.66
C PRO A 521 22.04 -8.30 -10.95
N VAL A 522 22.97 -8.58 -11.86
CA VAL A 522 23.98 -7.61 -12.33
C VAL A 522 23.73 -7.34 -13.81
N ILE A 523 23.68 -6.05 -14.20
CA ILE A 523 23.52 -5.66 -15.60
C ILE A 523 24.53 -4.57 -15.92
N VAL A 524 25.20 -4.68 -17.07
CA VAL A 524 26.20 -3.70 -17.50
C VAL A 524 25.56 -2.63 -18.38
N LEU A 525 25.76 -1.38 -18.00
CA LEU A 525 25.39 -0.20 -18.78
C LEU A 525 26.63 0.38 -19.45
N GLY A 526 26.67 0.33 -20.78
CA GLY A 526 27.66 1.05 -21.57
C GLY A 526 27.38 2.57 -21.57
N ARG A 527 27.33 3.17 -22.76
CA ARG A 527 26.92 4.57 -22.90
C ARG A 527 25.40 4.79 -22.95
N GLY A 528 24.62 3.72 -22.80
CA GLY A 528 23.16 3.76 -22.81
C GLY A 528 22.55 4.08 -24.17
N SER A 529 23.23 3.71 -25.26
CA SER A 529 22.66 3.61 -26.60
C SER A 529 22.06 2.22 -26.84
N ASN A 530 21.23 2.08 -27.87
CA ASN A 530 20.53 0.84 -28.23
C ASN A 530 19.75 0.20 -27.08
N LEU A 531 19.22 0.99 -26.15
CA LEU A 531 18.36 0.49 -25.09
C LEU A 531 17.30 1.50 -24.65
N ILE A 532 16.21 0.98 -24.10
CA ILE A 532 15.12 1.70 -23.45
C ILE A 532 15.01 1.16 -22.03
N VAL A 533 15.04 2.05 -21.03
CA VAL A 533 14.88 1.68 -19.62
C VAL A 533 13.40 1.80 -19.25
N PRO A 534 12.76 0.80 -18.62
CA PRO A 534 11.38 0.90 -18.13
C PRO A 534 11.16 2.04 -17.12
N ASP A 535 9.95 2.60 -17.04
CA ASP A 535 9.65 3.76 -16.18
C ASP A 535 9.77 3.42 -14.69
N GLU A 536 9.44 2.19 -14.31
CA GLU A 536 9.60 1.62 -12.97
C GLU A 536 11.06 1.38 -12.54
N GLY A 537 12.00 1.54 -13.49
CA GLY A 537 13.42 1.32 -13.28
C GLY A 537 13.83 -0.14 -13.42
N VAL A 538 14.96 -0.49 -12.80
CA VAL A 538 15.56 -1.83 -12.91
C VAL A 538 16.00 -2.35 -11.53
N ASP A 539 15.49 -3.52 -11.19
CA ASP A 539 15.79 -4.25 -9.95
C ASP A 539 17.14 -5.01 -10.06
N ALA A 540 18.23 -4.26 -10.22
CA ALA A 540 19.57 -4.80 -10.40
C ALA A 540 20.68 -3.89 -9.85
N VAL A 541 21.88 -4.45 -9.72
CA VAL A 541 23.14 -3.71 -9.65
C VAL A 541 23.57 -3.37 -11.07
N VAL A 542 23.39 -2.11 -11.46
CA VAL A 542 23.79 -1.59 -12.76
C VAL A 542 25.23 -1.10 -12.70
N ILE A 543 26.12 -1.76 -13.45
CA ILE A 543 27.55 -1.46 -13.49
C ILE A 543 27.89 -0.64 -14.74
N SER A 544 28.65 0.44 -14.57
CA SER A 544 29.02 1.36 -15.65
C SER A 544 30.52 1.68 -15.60
N LEU A 545 31.25 1.27 -16.63
CA LEU A 545 32.72 1.43 -16.74
C LEU A 545 33.09 2.84 -17.23
N ARG A 546 32.72 3.88 -16.46
CA ARG A 546 32.89 5.30 -16.82
C ARG A 546 34.03 6.02 -16.11
N GLN A 547 34.64 5.38 -15.12
CA GLN A 547 35.81 5.96 -14.44
C GLN A 547 37.00 6.03 -15.40
N PRO A 548 37.93 7.00 -15.22
CA PRO A 548 39.10 7.17 -16.10
C PRO A 548 39.97 5.91 -16.26
N ALA A 549 40.01 5.04 -15.25
CA ALA A 549 40.69 3.75 -15.30
C ALA A 549 40.20 2.82 -16.43
N TRP A 550 39.01 3.09 -17.00
CA TRP A 550 38.41 2.34 -18.10
C TRP A 550 38.49 3.07 -19.45
N GLU A 551 39.18 4.22 -19.55
CA GLU A 551 39.37 4.98 -20.80
C GLU A 551 40.83 4.91 -21.31
N ILE A 552 41.38 3.70 -21.39
CA ILE A 552 42.75 3.39 -21.80
C ILE A 552 42.83 3.10 -23.30
N PHE A 553 43.82 3.72 -23.95
CA PHE A 553 44.32 3.41 -25.29
C PHE A 553 45.82 3.21 -25.19
N GLU A 554 46.31 2.01 -25.47
CA GLU A 554 47.71 1.64 -25.29
C GLU A 554 48.25 0.97 -26.57
N PRO A 555 49.15 1.62 -27.32
CA PRO A 555 49.83 1.01 -28.46
C PRO A 555 50.62 -0.24 -28.06
N ARG A 556 50.58 -1.26 -28.93
CA ARG A 556 51.27 -2.54 -28.76
C ARG A 556 52.15 -2.84 -30.00
N PRO A 557 53.14 -3.75 -29.89
CA PRO A 557 53.99 -4.11 -31.02
C PRO A 557 53.21 -4.58 -32.26
N GLY A 558 53.73 -4.26 -33.44
CA GLY A 558 53.09 -4.63 -34.72
C GLY A 558 51.88 -3.77 -35.09
N GLY A 559 51.76 -2.57 -34.52
CA GLY A 559 50.66 -1.63 -34.82
C GLY A 559 49.35 -1.94 -34.12
N ARG A 560 49.32 -2.94 -33.23
CA ARG A 560 48.14 -3.31 -32.44
C ARG A 560 47.86 -2.25 -31.36
N VAL A 561 46.64 -2.24 -30.84
CA VAL A 561 46.23 -1.35 -29.76
C VAL A 561 45.40 -2.10 -28.74
N TRP A 562 45.75 -1.98 -27.47
CA TRP A 562 44.85 -2.34 -26.39
C TRP A 562 43.89 -1.18 -26.10
N ALA A 563 42.59 -1.45 -26.13
CA ALA A 563 41.55 -0.48 -25.81
C ALA A 563 40.63 -1.04 -24.72
N SER A 564 40.50 -0.33 -23.59
CA SER A 564 39.63 -0.76 -22.49
C SER A 564 38.15 -0.49 -22.80
N ALA A 565 37.27 -1.27 -22.18
CA ALA A 565 35.84 -1.30 -22.49
C ALA A 565 35.11 0.04 -22.26
N GLY A 566 35.60 0.89 -21.36
CA GLY A 566 35.05 2.23 -21.12
C GLY A 566 35.43 3.26 -22.18
N LEU A 567 36.47 3.01 -23.00
CA LEU A 567 36.97 3.96 -23.99
C LEU A 567 35.87 4.28 -25.02
N ARG A 568 35.58 5.57 -25.19
CA ARG A 568 34.56 6.04 -26.13
C ARG A 568 35.01 5.75 -27.56
N LEU A 569 34.09 5.31 -28.42
CA LEU A 569 34.40 4.98 -29.81
C LEU A 569 34.98 6.16 -30.59
N LYS A 570 34.42 7.36 -30.39
CA LYS A 570 34.98 8.61 -30.94
C LYS A 570 36.44 8.85 -30.51
N ASN A 571 36.77 8.54 -29.25
CA ASN A 571 38.13 8.71 -28.75
C ASN A 571 39.06 7.65 -29.36
N LEU A 572 38.60 6.41 -29.50
CA LEU A 572 39.33 5.35 -30.19
C LEU A 572 39.66 5.77 -31.64
N CYS A 573 38.69 6.27 -32.41
CA CYS A 573 38.92 6.77 -33.78
C CYS A 573 39.98 7.88 -33.80
N GLY A 574 39.82 8.91 -32.96
CA GLY A 574 40.73 10.05 -32.94
C GLY A 574 42.15 9.70 -32.50
N LEU A 575 42.31 8.77 -31.55
CA LEU A 575 43.61 8.29 -31.08
C LEU A 575 44.27 7.38 -32.11
N ALA A 576 43.51 6.48 -32.74
CA ALA A 576 43.99 5.63 -33.83
C ALA A 576 44.46 6.46 -35.04
N ALA A 577 43.70 7.49 -35.43
CA ALA A 577 44.08 8.41 -36.50
C ALA A 577 45.39 9.14 -36.19
N LYS A 578 45.55 9.65 -34.96
CA LYS A 578 46.81 10.28 -34.51
C LYS A 578 48.00 9.32 -34.51
N ALA A 579 47.75 8.04 -34.30
CA ALA A 579 48.75 6.97 -34.35
C ALA A 579 48.98 6.40 -35.77
N GLY A 580 48.30 6.93 -36.80
CA GLY A 580 48.43 6.45 -38.19
C GLY A 580 47.81 5.07 -38.44
N LEU A 581 46.85 4.66 -37.62
CA LEU A 581 46.23 3.33 -37.66
C LEU A 581 44.90 3.35 -38.43
N VAL A 582 44.84 2.65 -39.55
CA VAL A 582 43.67 2.55 -40.43
C VAL A 582 42.76 1.40 -39.98
N GLY A 583 41.45 1.56 -40.15
CA GLY A 583 40.45 0.49 -39.95
C GLY A 583 39.48 0.75 -38.79
N PHE A 584 39.57 1.89 -38.11
CA PHE A 584 38.70 2.26 -36.98
C PHE A 584 37.66 3.33 -37.33
N GLU A 585 37.78 3.96 -38.49
CA GLU A 585 37.03 5.13 -38.91
C GLU A 585 35.51 4.89 -38.90
N PHE A 586 35.09 3.66 -39.21
CA PHE A 586 33.68 3.26 -39.25
C PHE A 586 32.96 3.39 -37.90
N LEU A 587 33.71 3.43 -36.79
CA LEU A 587 33.17 3.63 -35.45
C LEU A 587 32.78 5.09 -35.18
N GLU A 588 33.22 6.04 -36.02
CA GLU A 588 32.87 7.45 -35.85
C GLU A 588 31.36 7.67 -35.94
N GLY A 589 30.84 8.47 -35.01
CA GLY A 589 29.42 8.79 -34.92
C GLY A 589 28.55 7.66 -34.38
N ILE A 590 29.08 6.48 -34.03
CA ILE A 590 28.36 5.49 -33.22
C ILE A 590 28.37 5.98 -31.76
N PRO A 591 27.20 6.25 -31.15
CA PRO A 591 27.16 6.58 -29.73
C PRO A 591 27.48 5.32 -28.93
N GLY A 592 28.67 5.26 -28.31
CA GLY A 592 29.09 4.03 -27.63
C GLY A 592 30.50 4.09 -27.04
N ASN A 593 30.85 3.00 -26.36
CA ASN A 593 32.20 2.68 -25.92
C ASN A 593 32.61 1.30 -26.45
N VAL A 594 33.89 0.96 -26.33
CA VAL A 594 34.45 -0.31 -26.80
C VAL A 594 33.68 -1.51 -26.25
N GLY A 595 33.32 -1.53 -24.96
CA GLY A 595 32.58 -2.63 -24.35
C GLY A 595 31.20 -2.85 -24.96
N GLY A 596 30.43 -1.77 -25.16
CA GLY A 596 29.15 -1.84 -25.85
C GLY A 596 29.29 -2.25 -27.32
N ALA A 597 30.35 -1.78 -28.00
CA ALA A 597 30.63 -2.15 -29.38
C ALA A 597 31.01 -3.62 -29.52
N LEU A 598 31.78 -4.18 -28.59
CA LEU A 598 32.09 -5.60 -28.55
C LEU A 598 30.81 -6.41 -28.34
N ARG A 599 30.01 -6.10 -27.31
CA ARG A 599 28.77 -6.86 -27.02
C ARG A 599 27.79 -6.87 -28.19
N MET A 600 27.65 -5.72 -28.85
CA MET A 600 26.72 -5.54 -29.95
C MET A 600 27.34 -5.81 -31.32
N ASN A 601 28.57 -6.33 -31.40
CA ASN A 601 29.37 -6.34 -32.64
C ASN A 601 29.09 -5.09 -33.49
N ALA A 602 29.35 -3.90 -32.96
CA ALA A 602 28.79 -2.69 -33.54
C ALA A 602 29.34 -2.45 -34.95
N GLY A 603 28.45 -2.30 -35.92
CA GLY A 603 28.81 -2.03 -37.31
C GLY A 603 28.18 -0.76 -37.88
N ALA A 604 28.92 -0.13 -38.80
CA ALA A 604 28.49 0.99 -39.64
C ALA A 604 29.42 1.10 -40.87
N MET A 605 28.94 1.75 -41.93
CA MET A 605 29.74 2.07 -43.13
C MET A 605 30.48 0.87 -43.77
N GLY A 606 29.96 -0.35 -43.59
CA GLY A 606 30.55 -1.58 -44.14
C GLY A 606 31.61 -2.25 -43.26
N GLY A 607 31.93 -1.70 -42.08
CA GLY A 607 32.81 -2.33 -41.10
C GLY A 607 32.09 -2.69 -39.80
N TRP A 608 32.66 -3.67 -39.08
CA TRP A 608 32.16 -4.24 -37.83
C TRP A 608 33.24 -4.27 -36.75
N MET A 609 32.84 -4.14 -35.48
CA MET A 609 33.77 -4.14 -34.35
C MET A 609 34.69 -5.36 -34.37
N PHE A 610 34.17 -6.55 -34.65
CA PHE A 610 34.98 -7.77 -34.69
C PHE A 610 35.85 -7.91 -35.94
N ASP A 611 35.77 -7.03 -36.94
CA ASP A 611 36.73 -7.00 -38.06
C ASP A 611 38.13 -6.60 -37.57
N VAL A 612 38.19 -5.79 -36.51
CA VAL A 612 39.44 -5.28 -35.93
C VAL A 612 39.83 -5.94 -34.60
N VAL A 613 39.04 -6.89 -34.07
CA VAL A 613 39.35 -7.59 -32.81
C VAL A 613 40.30 -8.76 -33.05
N GLU A 614 41.36 -8.85 -32.25
CA GLU A 614 42.25 -10.03 -32.18
C GLU A 614 41.93 -10.87 -30.94
N GLU A 615 41.82 -10.22 -29.78
CA GLU A 615 41.45 -10.85 -28.50
C GLU A 615 40.59 -9.91 -27.65
N VAL A 616 39.77 -10.48 -26.77
CA VAL A 616 38.92 -9.76 -25.81
C VAL A 616 39.20 -10.30 -24.41
N GLN A 617 39.49 -9.41 -23.47
CA GLN A 617 39.52 -9.77 -22.06
C GLN A 617 38.14 -9.56 -21.45
N VAL A 618 37.63 -10.60 -20.80
CA VAL A 618 36.31 -10.62 -20.19
C VAL A 618 36.41 -11.00 -18.71
N MET A 619 35.44 -10.55 -17.93
CA MET A 619 35.21 -10.99 -16.56
C MET A 619 33.85 -11.66 -16.47
N THR A 620 33.83 -12.92 -16.02
CA THR A 620 32.57 -13.62 -15.74
C THR A 620 31.85 -12.98 -14.55
N PHE A 621 30.56 -13.23 -14.38
CA PHE A 621 29.83 -12.76 -13.18
C PHE A 621 30.30 -13.42 -11.87
N ASP A 622 31.20 -14.39 -11.95
CA ASP A 622 31.91 -14.99 -10.80
C ASP A 622 33.20 -14.22 -10.42
N GLY A 623 33.54 -13.20 -11.21
CA GLY A 623 34.75 -12.40 -11.04
C GLY A 623 36.01 -13.11 -11.55
N GLU A 624 35.88 -14.11 -12.42
CA GLU A 624 37.02 -14.73 -13.09
C GLU A 624 37.35 -13.97 -14.36
N ILE A 625 38.64 -13.68 -14.58
CA ILE A 625 39.11 -12.97 -15.76
C ILE A 625 39.68 -13.98 -16.75
N ARG A 626 39.26 -13.88 -18.01
CA ARG A 626 39.71 -14.73 -19.11
C ARG A 626 40.02 -13.88 -20.33
N THR A 627 40.94 -14.35 -21.16
CA THR A 627 41.21 -13.78 -22.48
C THR A 627 40.69 -14.74 -23.52
N LEU A 628 39.82 -14.25 -24.41
CA LEU A 628 39.23 -15.01 -25.50
C LEU A 628 39.86 -14.53 -26.80
N GLN A 629 40.33 -15.47 -27.63
CA GLN A 629 40.74 -15.14 -28.99
C GLN A 629 39.49 -14.96 -29.86
N LYS A 630 39.56 -14.08 -30.87
CA LYS A 630 38.43 -13.89 -31.81
C LYS A 630 37.91 -15.21 -32.39
N ALA A 631 38.79 -16.16 -32.66
CA ALA A 631 38.44 -17.46 -33.23
C ALA A 631 37.57 -18.33 -32.29
N ASP A 632 37.61 -18.07 -30.99
CA ASP A 632 36.86 -18.80 -29.97
C ASP A 632 35.54 -18.11 -29.58
N MET A 633 35.19 -17.00 -30.24
CA MET A 633 34.00 -16.20 -29.92
C MET A 633 32.91 -16.36 -30.98
N HIS A 634 31.65 -16.46 -30.53
CA HIS A 634 30.48 -16.60 -31.40
C HIS A 634 29.88 -15.22 -31.67
N VAL A 635 30.17 -14.70 -32.86
CA VAL A 635 29.84 -13.33 -33.26
C VAL A 635 28.90 -13.35 -34.45
N ASP A 636 27.76 -12.67 -34.31
CA ASP A 636 26.70 -12.56 -35.31
C ASP A 636 26.36 -11.08 -35.60
N TYR A 637 25.38 -10.85 -36.48
CA TYR A 637 24.81 -9.51 -36.69
C TYR A 637 24.29 -8.96 -35.37
N ARG A 638 24.88 -7.85 -34.93
CA ARG A 638 24.51 -7.13 -33.71
C ARG A 638 24.63 -7.94 -32.41
N HIS A 639 25.44 -9.00 -32.38
CA HIS A 639 25.47 -9.95 -31.26
C HIS A 639 26.85 -10.59 -31.06
N CYS A 640 27.20 -10.85 -29.80
CA CYS A 640 28.35 -11.66 -29.39
C CYS A 640 27.98 -12.47 -28.14
N ALA A 641 27.87 -13.79 -28.27
CA ALA A 641 27.27 -14.66 -27.26
C ALA A 641 27.97 -14.58 -25.90
N GLU A 642 29.30 -14.62 -25.88
CA GLU A 642 30.11 -14.64 -24.66
C GLU A 642 29.94 -13.36 -23.82
N LEU A 643 29.65 -12.23 -24.47
CA LEU A 643 29.47 -10.93 -23.82
C LEU A 643 28.04 -10.71 -23.28
N HIS A 644 27.16 -11.70 -23.42
CA HIS A 644 25.93 -11.79 -22.65
C HIS A 644 26.16 -12.40 -21.25
N GLU A 645 27.14 -13.30 -21.13
CA GLU A 645 27.48 -14.02 -19.90
C GLU A 645 28.71 -13.45 -19.16
N ALA A 646 29.34 -12.41 -19.72
CA ALA A 646 30.52 -11.78 -19.16
C ALA A 646 30.58 -10.27 -19.44
N ILE A 647 31.42 -9.58 -18.67
CA ILE A 647 31.71 -8.15 -18.78
C ILE A 647 33.01 -7.97 -19.56
N ALA A 648 32.99 -7.30 -20.71
CA ALA A 648 34.22 -6.92 -21.41
C ALA A 648 35.05 -5.95 -20.57
N LEU A 649 36.35 -6.22 -20.40
CA LEU A 649 37.32 -5.32 -19.77
C LEU A 649 38.08 -4.49 -20.81
N GLY A 650 38.29 -5.06 -22.00
CA GLY A 650 38.96 -4.42 -23.12
C GLY A 650 39.23 -5.43 -24.24
N ALA A 651 39.82 -4.96 -25.33
CA ALA A 651 40.22 -5.79 -26.46
C ALA A 651 41.56 -5.34 -27.03
N LEU A 652 42.32 -6.30 -27.54
CA LEU A 652 43.44 -6.04 -28.43
C LEU A 652 42.89 -5.92 -29.85
N LEU A 653 43.18 -4.79 -30.46
CA LEU A 653 42.68 -4.43 -31.77
C LEU A 653 43.83 -4.40 -32.77
N ARG A 654 43.56 -4.96 -33.96
CA ARG A 654 44.48 -5.01 -35.08
C ARG A 654 44.02 -4.03 -36.17
N PRO A 655 44.88 -3.09 -36.60
CA PRO A 655 44.56 -2.19 -37.70
C PRO A 655 44.53 -2.95 -39.03
N ALA A 656 43.79 -2.42 -40.01
CA ALA A 656 43.78 -2.93 -41.38
C ALA A 656 45.10 -2.61 -42.11
N SER A 657 45.65 -1.42 -41.90
CA SER A 657 46.91 -0.94 -42.47
C SER A 657 47.44 0.28 -41.70
N GLN A 658 48.56 0.86 -42.17
CA GLN A 658 49.08 2.14 -41.69
C GLN A 658 49.01 3.19 -42.80
N ALA A 659 48.66 4.42 -42.45
CA ALA A 659 48.59 5.56 -43.37
C ALA A 659 48.93 6.87 -42.66
N GLU A 660 49.11 7.96 -43.41
CA GLU A 660 49.27 9.28 -42.81
C GLU A 660 48.00 9.72 -42.07
N ALA A 661 48.18 10.32 -40.89
CA ALA A 661 47.08 10.74 -40.02
C ALA A 661 46.07 11.69 -40.71
N GLY A 662 46.51 12.46 -41.70
CA GLY A 662 45.66 13.37 -42.48
C GLY A 662 44.62 12.66 -43.35
N ASP A 663 44.97 11.51 -43.93
CA ASP A 663 44.05 10.73 -44.78
C ASP A 663 42.96 10.07 -43.94
N ILE A 664 43.34 9.51 -42.80
CA ILE A 664 42.43 8.88 -41.84
C ILE A 664 41.44 9.93 -41.29
N SER A 665 41.94 11.12 -40.96
CA SER A 665 41.09 12.21 -40.43
C SER A 665 40.04 12.67 -41.45
N ARG A 666 40.41 12.77 -42.74
CA ARG A 666 39.45 13.09 -43.82
C ARG A 666 38.34 12.04 -43.94
N GLN A 667 38.68 10.76 -43.80
CA GLN A 667 37.70 9.68 -43.85
C GLN A 667 36.74 9.71 -42.64
N ILE A 668 37.27 9.97 -41.44
CA ILE A 668 36.47 10.17 -40.22
C ILE A 668 35.46 11.31 -40.42
N ASP A 669 35.91 12.45 -40.95
CA ASP A 669 35.04 13.60 -41.22
C ASP A 669 33.94 13.27 -42.25
N ALA A 670 34.28 12.54 -43.32
CA ALA A 670 33.31 12.10 -44.31
C ALA A 670 32.21 11.18 -43.71
N TYR A 671 32.59 10.24 -42.84
CA TYR A 671 31.62 9.37 -42.17
C TYR A 671 30.74 10.11 -41.16
N LYS A 672 31.35 11.04 -40.41
CA LYS A 672 30.64 11.92 -39.50
C LYS A 672 29.59 12.75 -40.23
N ASP A 673 29.95 13.36 -41.36
CA ASP A 673 29.03 14.15 -42.18
C ASP A 673 27.89 13.30 -42.75
N LYS A 674 28.20 12.08 -43.23
CA LYS A 674 27.19 11.15 -43.72
C LYS A 674 26.17 10.78 -42.64
N ARG A 675 26.61 10.53 -41.40
CA ARG A 675 25.70 10.25 -40.27
C ARG A 675 24.87 11.47 -39.88
N HIS A 676 25.48 12.65 -39.78
CA HIS A 676 24.77 13.88 -39.43
C HIS A 676 23.64 14.24 -40.40
N LYS A 677 23.75 13.85 -41.67
CA LYS A 677 22.72 14.07 -42.69
C LYS A 677 21.62 13.00 -42.72
N SER A 678 21.91 11.79 -42.24
CA SER A 678 21.02 10.62 -42.41
C SER A 678 20.30 10.18 -41.13
N GLN A 679 20.61 10.79 -39.98
CA GLN A 679 20.06 10.40 -38.67
C GLN A 679 19.58 11.63 -37.89
N PRO A 680 18.55 11.47 -37.02
CA PRO A 680 18.07 12.55 -36.17
C PRO A 680 19.13 13.04 -35.19
N ARG A 681 18.98 14.29 -34.74
CA ARG A 681 19.85 14.90 -33.71
C ARG A 681 19.23 14.84 -32.33
N GLU A 682 17.92 14.66 -32.27
CA GLU A 682 17.14 14.51 -31.06
C GLU A 682 17.52 13.22 -30.31
N PRO A 683 17.34 13.18 -28.97
CA PRO A 683 17.61 12.00 -28.17
C PRO A 683 16.89 10.76 -28.74
N SER A 684 17.65 9.71 -29.02
CA SER A 684 17.14 8.44 -29.57
C SER A 684 18.01 7.27 -29.14
N ALA A 685 17.46 6.05 -29.24
CA ALA A 685 18.18 4.83 -28.93
C ALA A 685 18.95 4.26 -30.13
N GLY A 686 18.80 4.87 -31.32
CA GLY A 686 19.26 4.29 -32.59
C GLY A 686 18.10 3.69 -33.39
N CYS A 687 18.41 2.77 -34.29
CA CYS A 687 17.41 1.98 -35.00
C CYS A 687 16.60 1.14 -34.00
N ILE A 688 15.28 1.23 -34.09
CA ILE A 688 14.36 0.54 -33.18
C ILE A 688 14.16 -0.91 -33.61
N PHE A 689 14.11 -1.17 -34.92
CA PHE A 689 13.85 -2.49 -35.48
C PHE A 689 15.04 -3.01 -36.30
N LYS A 690 15.19 -4.34 -36.30
CA LYS A 690 16.11 -5.03 -37.20
C LYS A 690 15.63 -4.89 -38.64
N ASN A 691 16.55 -4.90 -39.59
CA ASN A 691 16.19 -4.97 -41.00
C ASN A 691 15.70 -6.38 -41.36
N PRO A 692 14.51 -6.52 -41.98
CA PRO A 692 14.05 -7.82 -42.48
C PRO A 692 14.87 -8.26 -43.71
N PRO A 693 14.93 -9.56 -44.02
CA PRO A 693 15.68 -10.06 -45.18
C PRO A 693 15.28 -9.38 -46.49
N GLY A 694 16.25 -8.85 -47.22
CA GLY A 694 16.05 -8.23 -48.53
C GLY A 694 15.46 -6.82 -48.52
N ASP A 695 15.22 -6.22 -47.34
CA ASP A 695 14.62 -4.89 -47.23
C ASP A 695 15.14 -4.13 -45.98
N SER A 696 14.65 -2.92 -45.73
CA SER A 696 14.98 -2.15 -44.54
C SER A 696 13.73 -1.76 -43.75
N ALA A 697 13.82 -1.85 -42.41
CA ALA A 697 12.72 -1.47 -41.54
C ALA A 697 12.35 0.01 -41.73
N GLY A 698 13.36 0.88 -41.93
CA GLY A 698 13.14 2.30 -42.20
C GLY A 698 12.27 2.55 -43.44
N ARG A 699 12.53 1.86 -44.56
CA ARG A 699 11.72 1.99 -45.78
C ARG A 699 10.29 1.51 -45.56
N LEU A 700 10.10 0.38 -44.87
CA LEU A 700 8.78 -0.20 -44.59
C LEU A 700 7.93 0.73 -43.70
N ILE A 701 8.54 1.32 -42.68
CA ILE A 701 7.85 2.26 -41.77
C ILE A 701 7.48 3.55 -42.52
N ASP A 702 8.38 4.07 -43.35
CA ASP A 702 8.13 5.27 -44.17
C ASP A 702 7.02 5.03 -45.21
N ALA A 703 7.08 3.90 -45.93
CA ALA A 703 6.03 3.49 -46.87
C ALA A 703 4.67 3.26 -46.21
N SER A 704 4.65 2.99 -44.90
CA SER A 704 3.43 2.88 -44.09
C SER A 704 2.89 4.23 -43.61
N GLY A 705 3.55 5.35 -43.97
CA GLY A 705 3.13 6.71 -43.65
C GLY A 705 3.35 7.10 -42.18
N LEU A 706 4.28 6.46 -41.48
CA LEU A 706 4.42 6.59 -40.02
C LEU A 706 5.43 7.64 -39.55
N LYS A 707 6.15 8.33 -40.45
CA LYS A 707 7.01 9.45 -40.04
C LYS A 707 6.18 10.54 -39.35
N GLY A 708 6.62 10.98 -38.17
CA GLY A 708 5.89 11.95 -37.36
C GLY A 708 4.75 11.37 -36.52
N GLU A 709 4.50 10.06 -36.56
CA GLU A 709 3.54 9.40 -35.65
C GLU A 709 4.00 9.54 -34.20
N ARG A 710 3.05 9.82 -33.29
CA ARG A 710 3.34 10.15 -31.89
C ARG A 710 2.53 9.35 -30.88
N VAL A 711 3.17 9.09 -29.74
CA VAL A 711 2.54 8.73 -28.47
C VAL A 711 3.22 9.57 -27.40
N GLY A 712 2.46 10.44 -26.73
CA GLY A 712 3.04 11.44 -25.83
C GLY A 712 4.14 12.26 -26.53
N ASP A 713 5.33 12.29 -25.95
CA ASP A 713 6.52 12.96 -26.49
C ASP A 713 7.47 12.03 -27.27
N ALA A 714 7.11 10.76 -27.43
CA ALA A 714 7.81 9.85 -28.34
C ALA A 714 7.30 10.05 -29.77
N GLU A 715 8.21 10.14 -30.73
CA GLU A 715 7.87 10.35 -32.15
C GLU A 715 8.73 9.49 -33.09
N VAL A 716 8.11 8.93 -34.13
CA VAL A 716 8.86 8.34 -35.25
C VAL A 716 9.56 9.45 -36.03
N SER A 717 10.89 9.42 -36.07
CA SER A 717 11.70 10.49 -36.63
C SER A 717 11.32 10.83 -38.08
N PRO A 718 11.14 12.13 -38.40
CA PRO A 718 10.92 12.56 -39.79
C PRO A 718 12.18 12.39 -40.66
N VAL A 719 13.37 12.32 -40.04
CA VAL A 719 14.65 12.16 -40.75
C VAL A 719 14.84 10.70 -41.16
N HIS A 720 14.71 9.77 -40.23
CA HIS A 720 14.86 8.33 -40.48
C HIS A 720 13.79 7.54 -39.75
N ALA A 721 12.86 6.93 -40.49
CA ALA A 721 11.66 6.30 -39.93
C ALA A 721 11.89 5.09 -39.01
N ASN A 722 13.11 4.53 -38.93
CA ASN A 722 13.45 3.46 -37.99
C ASN A 722 13.92 4.00 -36.64
N PHE A 723 13.93 5.32 -36.44
CA PHE A 723 14.32 5.95 -35.19
C PHE A 723 13.07 6.47 -34.49
N ILE A 724 13.00 6.24 -33.19
CA ILE A 724 12.08 6.96 -32.31
C ILE A 724 12.89 8.01 -31.55
N ILE A 725 12.43 9.25 -31.59
CA ILE A 725 13.02 10.39 -30.90
C ILE A 725 12.19 10.76 -29.68
N ASN A 726 12.85 11.27 -28.65
CA ASN A 726 12.22 11.87 -27.47
C ASN A 726 12.24 13.40 -27.62
N ARG A 727 11.05 14.02 -27.62
CA ARG A 727 10.89 15.49 -27.73
C ARG A 727 11.09 16.25 -26.42
N GLY A 728 11.24 15.57 -25.29
CA GLY A 728 11.60 16.19 -24.03
C GLY A 728 11.09 15.41 -22.83
N GLN A 729 9.82 14.99 -22.85
CA GLN A 729 9.14 14.35 -21.71
C GLN A 729 8.60 12.95 -22.04
N ALA A 730 9.15 12.27 -23.06
CA ALA A 730 8.69 10.93 -23.39
C ALA A 730 8.97 9.95 -22.24
N SER A 731 7.97 9.13 -21.89
CA SER A 731 8.16 7.97 -21.01
C SER A 731 8.64 6.75 -21.80
N ALA A 732 9.15 5.73 -21.10
CA ALA A 732 9.44 4.44 -21.72
C ALA A 732 8.15 3.78 -22.22
N THR A 733 7.06 3.94 -21.48
CA THR A 733 5.71 3.48 -21.84
C THR A 733 5.25 4.08 -23.17
N ASP A 734 5.46 5.38 -23.38
CA ASP A 734 5.15 6.04 -24.67
C ASP A 734 5.91 5.40 -25.83
N ILE A 735 7.20 5.14 -25.64
CA ILE A 735 8.04 4.52 -26.67
C ILE A 735 7.57 3.09 -26.96
N ILE A 736 7.28 2.28 -25.94
CA ILE A 736 6.80 0.91 -26.10
C ILE A 736 5.47 0.89 -26.86
N GLU A 737 4.56 1.79 -26.51
CA GLU A 737 3.27 1.91 -27.20
C GLU A 737 3.45 2.35 -28.66
N LEU A 738 4.35 3.30 -28.93
CA LEU A 738 4.66 3.70 -30.30
C LEU A 738 5.28 2.54 -31.09
N VAL A 739 6.14 1.73 -30.47
CA VAL A 739 6.69 0.50 -31.07
C VAL A 739 5.56 -0.48 -31.44
N ARG A 740 4.56 -0.69 -30.57
CA ARG A 740 3.40 -1.54 -30.88
C ARG A 740 2.63 -1.04 -32.09
N ARG A 741 2.34 0.26 -32.14
CA ARG A 741 1.62 0.88 -33.27
C ARG A 741 2.36 0.75 -34.58
N VAL A 742 3.67 1.01 -34.58
CA VAL A 742 4.51 0.85 -35.77
C VAL A 742 4.51 -0.59 -36.26
N ARG A 743 4.70 -1.57 -35.37
CA ARG A 743 4.66 -3.00 -35.73
C ARG A 743 3.32 -3.40 -36.33
N ALA A 744 2.22 -3.06 -35.66
CA ALA A 744 0.88 -3.39 -36.12
C ALA A 744 0.57 -2.78 -37.50
N ARG A 745 0.95 -1.52 -37.73
CA ARG A 745 0.68 -0.85 -39.01
C ARG A 745 1.56 -1.38 -40.15
N VAL A 746 2.83 -1.69 -39.89
CA VAL A 746 3.70 -2.28 -40.92
C VAL A 746 3.26 -3.71 -41.25
N GLU A 747 2.85 -4.49 -40.25
CA GLU A 747 2.30 -5.84 -40.48
C GLU A 747 1.01 -5.76 -41.30
N GLN A 748 0.10 -4.83 -40.99
CA GLN A 748 -1.15 -4.63 -41.72
C GLN A 748 -0.94 -4.17 -43.17
N SER A 749 0.00 -3.26 -43.43
CA SER A 749 0.14 -2.60 -44.73
C SER A 749 1.20 -3.22 -45.64
N GLN A 750 2.25 -3.81 -45.07
CA GLN A 750 3.38 -4.41 -45.80
C GLN A 750 3.46 -5.93 -45.63
N GLY A 751 2.66 -6.53 -44.74
CA GLY A 751 2.70 -7.98 -44.48
C GLY A 751 3.95 -8.45 -43.73
N VAL A 752 4.73 -7.53 -43.15
CA VAL A 752 6.00 -7.83 -42.47
C VAL A 752 5.88 -7.50 -40.99
N LYS A 753 6.15 -8.49 -40.14
CA LYS A 753 6.23 -8.31 -38.69
C LYS A 753 7.62 -7.85 -38.29
N LEU A 754 7.76 -6.59 -37.89
CA LEU A 754 9.04 -6.04 -37.46
C LEU A 754 9.46 -6.56 -36.07
N GLU A 755 10.75 -6.87 -35.94
CA GLU A 755 11.40 -7.28 -34.68
C GLU A 755 12.21 -6.12 -34.10
N PRO A 756 12.04 -5.79 -32.80
CA PRO A 756 12.90 -4.81 -32.13
C PRO A 756 14.39 -5.21 -32.15
N GLU A 757 15.27 -4.26 -32.47
CA GLU A 757 16.74 -4.33 -32.33
C GLU A 757 17.21 -3.67 -31.02
N VAL A 758 16.53 -2.60 -30.61
CA VAL A 758 16.80 -1.90 -29.35
C VAL A 758 16.50 -2.83 -28.16
N LEU A 759 17.33 -2.80 -27.11
CA LEU A 759 17.10 -3.63 -25.92
C LEU A 759 16.08 -2.99 -24.98
N LEU A 760 15.14 -3.77 -24.45
CA LEU A 760 14.35 -3.36 -23.30
C LEU A 760 15.14 -3.71 -22.03
N TYR A 761 15.69 -2.71 -21.35
CA TYR A 761 16.73 -2.93 -20.35
C TYR A 761 16.15 -3.53 -19.06
N GLY A 762 16.57 -4.75 -18.73
CA GLY A 762 16.06 -5.51 -17.57
C GLY A 762 14.73 -6.26 -17.80
N LYS A 763 14.18 -6.25 -19.02
CA LYS A 763 12.95 -6.96 -19.41
C LYS A 763 13.08 -7.59 -20.80
N ALA A 764 12.09 -8.36 -21.23
CA ALA A 764 12.02 -8.85 -22.60
C ALA A 764 10.88 -8.17 -23.38
N TRP A 765 11.12 -7.89 -24.66
CA TRP A 765 10.09 -7.30 -25.53
C TRP A 765 8.83 -8.16 -25.64
N LYS A 766 8.95 -9.49 -25.59
CA LYS A 766 7.81 -10.42 -25.64
C LYS A 766 6.83 -10.25 -24.48
N ASP A 767 7.26 -9.67 -23.37
CA ASP A 767 6.43 -9.47 -22.17
C ASP A 767 5.57 -8.20 -22.30
N VAL A 768 5.87 -7.35 -23.29
CA VAL A 768 5.23 -6.05 -23.48
C VAL A 768 4.75 -5.83 -24.92
N LEU A 769 4.87 -6.79 -25.83
CA LEU A 769 4.46 -6.70 -27.24
C LEU A 769 3.45 -7.77 -27.59
#